data_AF-A0A8H4JZ26-F1
#
_entry.id   AF-A0A8H4JZ26-F1
#
_cell.length_a   1.000
_cell.length_b   1.000
_cell.length_c   1.000
_cell.angle_alpha   90.00
_cell.angle_beta   90.00
_cell.angle_gamma   90.00
#
_symmetry.space_group_name_H-M   'P 1'
#
loop_
_entity.id
_entity.type
_entity.pdbx_description
1 polymer ?
#
loop_
_entity_poly.entity_id
_entity_poly.type
_entity_poly.pdbx_seq_one_letter_code
_entity_poly.pdbx_strand_id
1 'polypeptide(L)'
;MARYLNPAKIGHLALIELYVEGAVPSDAILPVLSFVTSHLMDNCSPKTSADQSERWSKAEKTVSLVISIKEFEKLLGSYPFLMGMPGRRLWDQFLGKLWDINSLDALHNFFDNLSGLLAKTKEERKRLAELGQPAEEEEGIRLSANSPFGAFVRRSRLEYQRLRFHDCTELWKQFVRYRQPTAPYLKRKIPGFGRLSFDNVLLVGEQEDWDLKSVMDLASVAYGDMLTGDQSGSLPVSTDDIESLLEFQIEQMQKFGNRIPLEIRHQFHDLLNDSYLIPSLTHYLKFLDAWRAGDYPTAFDYLHRYFDYTMQNRDRLFYQYALMNLAVLQADFGCYKEAVAAMLETVSTARENRDMTCLNFALNWLFHFGRAHPDLVQNLESNSLLGTGKESLAFLRVKARETGMFTLWSSVLLSEAKLGLLNGDSVATAFESIVRSSHIIVERNMNNMFGSHLSLTSALWDRLGLSTLSSATCEVFLKCHARNAIFDDELKLTCRLALLLASRGRYDDAMTKLENLEDNSLRSWKPSQYWHKYRGVIKLKRDLHHNNLEGAERLLSQILQSKMDDLEPDMAFLVDTLHIDYLTRRGDLQAAFAKVDSMMSQLENEKKDVVLKVKLLLLKAFLLDKCGRPQRGFTTAMRAVSISWGARLIPCLWHAIGCVSNILISLKEFEAASQLLLAIIPRSLECETESLAAQLYSYLADANMGLAGKCESKSAKRLEYMTKALAAVQKSFDHYSSVEDINMQCQMMAKKAMIMKLTGDMVLAADYAAAYVSLRKTAESLSLDG
;
A
#
# COMPACT_ATOMS: atom_id res chain seq x y z
N MET A 1 1.84 16.67 -34.73
CA MET A 1 0.80 15.62 -34.63
C MET A 1 1.35 14.54 -33.72
N ALA A 2 0.50 13.95 -32.88
CA ALA A 2 0.87 12.78 -32.09
C ALA A 2 1.31 11.64 -33.04
N ARG A 3 2.54 11.16 -32.88
CA ARG A 3 3.14 10.12 -33.72
C ARG A 3 2.80 8.77 -33.11
N TYR A 4 1.94 7.99 -33.77
CA TYR A 4 1.56 6.65 -33.35
C TYR A 4 2.52 5.58 -33.91
N LEU A 5 3.08 5.75 -35.11
CA LEU A 5 4.01 4.81 -35.73
C LEU A 5 5.44 4.94 -35.19
N ASN A 6 5.99 3.81 -34.73
CA ASN A 6 7.40 3.63 -34.39
C ASN A 6 8.00 2.40 -35.11
N PRO A 7 9.33 2.27 -35.16
CA PRO A 7 10.00 1.11 -35.76
C PRO A 7 9.56 -0.24 -35.18
N ALA A 8 9.25 -0.27 -33.89
CA ALA A 8 8.83 -1.49 -33.21
C ALA A 8 7.42 -1.96 -33.63
N LYS A 9 6.49 -1.02 -33.93
CA LYS A 9 5.17 -1.30 -34.52
C LYS A 9 5.27 -1.81 -35.95
N ILE A 10 6.25 -1.35 -36.73
CA ILE A 10 6.57 -1.94 -38.05
C ILE A 10 7.02 -3.40 -37.87
N GLY A 11 7.84 -3.69 -36.85
CA GLY A 11 8.18 -5.06 -36.47
C GLY A 11 6.97 -5.92 -36.10
N HIS A 12 6.01 -5.37 -35.35
CA HIS A 12 4.76 -6.06 -35.04
C HIS A 12 3.89 -6.30 -36.29
N LEU A 13 3.83 -5.36 -37.24
CA LEU A 13 3.11 -5.53 -38.50
C LEU A 13 3.72 -6.66 -39.35
N ALA A 14 5.05 -6.71 -39.44
CA ALA A 14 5.75 -7.79 -40.14
C ALA A 14 5.52 -9.17 -39.47
N LEU A 15 5.43 -9.22 -38.14
CA LEU A 15 5.04 -10.45 -37.43
C LEU A 15 3.59 -10.87 -37.73
N ILE A 16 2.67 -9.92 -37.79
CA ILE A 16 1.26 -10.18 -38.11
C ILE A 16 1.13 -10.68 -39.55
N GLU A 17 1.89 -10.13 -40.49
CA GLU A 17 1.95 -10.61 -41.87
C GLU A 17 2.43 -12.07 -41.93
N LEU A 18 3.53 -12.40 -41.25
CA LEU A 18 4.03 -13.79 -41.18
C LEU A 18 3.01 -14.76 -40.59
N TYR A 19 2.21 -14.31 -39.63
CA TYR A 19 1.11 -15.10 -39.08
C TYR A 19 -0.01 -15.34 -40.11
N VAL A 20 -0.40 -14.31 -40.86
CA VAL A 20 -1.42 -14.37 -41.92
C VAL A 20 -0.99 -15.26 -43.08
N GLU A 21 0.29 -15.21 -43.45
CA GLU A 21 0.93 -16.05 -44.48
C GLU A 21 1.06 -17.53 -44.07
N GLY A 22 0.76 -17.88 -42.81
CA GLY A 22 0.89 -19.26 -42.31
C GLY A 22 2.34 -19.70 -42.07
N ALA A 23 3.28 -18.75 -41.98
CA ALA A 23 4.70 -19.04 -41.79
C ALA A 23 5.09 -19.38 -40.33
N VAL A 24 4.16 -19.23 -39.38
CA VAL A 24 4.39 -19.46 -37.95
C VAL A 24 4.05 -20.93 -37.56
N PRO A 25 5.00 -21.71 -37.02
CA PRO A 25 4.77 -23.09 -36.56
C PRO A 25 3.64 -23.20 -35.55
N SER A 26 2.89 -24.31 -35.55
CA SER A 26 1.77 -24.53 -34.61
C SER A 26 2.14 -24.33 -33.14
N ASP A 27 3.37 -24.70 -32.75
CA ASP A 27 3.90 -24.52 -31.39
C ASP A 27 4.24 -23.05 -31.06
N ALA A 28 4.53 -22.24 -32.08
CA ALA A 28 4.91 -20.83 -31.96
C ALA A 28 3.72 -19.87 -32.05
N ILE A 29 2.55 -20.32 -32.54
CA ILE A 29 1.36 -19.48 -32.71
C ILE A 29 0.94 -18.83 -31.39
N LEU A 30 0.74 -19.62 -30.33
CA LEU A 30 0.25 -19.09 -29.04
C LEU A 30 1.26 -18.13 -28.37
N PRO A 31 2.57 -18.43 -28.32
CA PRO A 31 3.60 -17.49 -27.86
C PRO A 31 3.65 -16.19 -28.67
N VAL A 32 3.67 -16.26 -30.01
CA VAL A 32 3.72 -15.08 -30.89
C VAL A 32 2.47 -14.22 -30.71
N LEU A 33 1.28 -14.83 -30.73
CA LEU A 33 0.03 -14.10 -30.52
C LEU A 33 -0.04 -13.51 -29.10
N SER A 34 0.40 -14.22 -28.07
CA SER A 34 0.43 -13.71 -26.69
C SER A 34 1.37 -12.51 -26.53
N PHE A 35 2.48 -12.50 -27.26
CA PHE A 35 3.43 -11.40 -27.26
C PHE A 35 2.83 -10.18 -27.95
N VAL A 36 2.31 -10.35 -29.17
CA VAL A 36 1.67 -9.26 -29.93
C VAL A 36 0.46 -8.70 -29.16
N THR A 37 -0.38 -9.54 -28.54
CA THR A 37 -1.50 -9.04 -27.73
C THR A 37 -1.03 -8.33 -26.46
N SER A 38 0.03 -8.79 -25.80
CA SER A 38 0.53 -8.16 -24.57
C SER A 38 1.07 -6.73 -24.79
N HIS A 39 1.57 -6.43 -25.99
CA HIS A 39 2.10 -5.12 -26.36
C HIS A 39 1.07 -4.23 -27.08
N LEU A 40 0.08 -4.81 -27.77
CA LEU A 40 -0.97 -4.04 -28.46
C LEU A 40 -2.23 -3.80 -27.62
N MET A 41 -2.46 -4.63 -26.60
CA MET A 41 -3.61 -4.49 -25.71
C MET A 41 -3.15 -4.07 -24.31
N ASP A 42 -3.65 -2.92 -23.87
CA ASP A 42 -3.45 -2.45 -22.50
C ASP A 42 -4.07 -3.41 -21.46
N ASN A 43 -5.09 -4.17 -21.88
CA ASN A 43 -5.95 -5.01 -21.04
C ASN A 43 -5.54 -6.49 -20.93
N CYS A 44 -4.27 -6.79 -20.65
CA CYS A 44 -4.01 -8.05 -19.95
C CYS A 44 -4.07 -7.77 -18.46
N SER A 45 -5.17 -8.17 -17.82
CA SER A 45 -5.24 -8.27 -16.38
C SER A 45 -3.97 -8.97 -15.90
N PRO A 46 -3.25 -8.42 -14.91
CA PRO A 46 -2.17 -9.17 -14.30
C PRO A 46 -2.76 -10.48 -13.84
N LYS A 47 -2.22 -11.60 -14.33
CA LYS A 47 -2.51 -12.90 -13.74
C LYS A 47 -2.34 -12.75 -12.23
N THR A 48 -3.24 -13.34 -11.47
CA THR A 48 -3.43 -13.28 -10.02
C THR A 48 -2.20 -13.69 -9.17
N SER A 49 -1.03 -13.88 -9.80
CA SER A 49 0.20 -14.42 -9.23
C SER A 49 1.41 -13.49 -9.20
N ALA A 50 1.33 -12.25 -9.72
CA ALA A 50 2.52 -11.45 -10.01
C ALA A 50 3.00 -10.55 -8.84
N ASP A 51 4.23 -10.80 -8.36
CA ASP A 51 5.02 -9.92 -7.47
C ASP A 51 5.23 -8.52 -8.10
N GLN A 52 5.59 -7.50 -7.31
CA GLN A 52 5.81 -6.14 -7.82
C GLN A 52 6.88 -6.07 -8.93
N SER A 53 7.86 -6.97 -8.93
CA SER A 53 8.87 -7.09 -9.99
C SER A 53 8.24 -7.45 -11.35
N GLU A 54 7.22 -8.30 -11.37
CA GLU A 54 6.48 -8.64 -12.59
C GLU A 54 5.57 -7.50 -13.06
N ARG A 55 5.09 -6.63 -12.15
CA ARG A 55 4.20 -5.49 -12.49
C ARG A 55 4.90 -4.46 -13.35
N TRP A 56 6.14 -4.13 -12.97
CA TRP A 56 6.97 -3.22 -13.74
C TRP A 56 7.64 -3.89 -14.94
N SER A 57 7.72 -5.22 -14.97
CA SER A 57 8.28 -5.96 -16.10
C SER A 57 7.54 -5.71 -17.42
N LYS A 58 6.23 -5.43 -17.41
CA LYS A 58 5.48 -5.08 -18.64
C LYS A 58 5.95 -3.74 -19.19
N ALA A 59 6.07 -2.73 -18.34
CA ALA A 59 6.59 -1.41 -18.69
C ALA A 59 8.04 -1.50 -19.18
N GLU A 60 8.88 -2.26 -18.47
CA GLU A 60 10.28 -2.51 -18.84
C GLU A 60 10.39 -3.22 -20.20
N LYS A 61 9.59 -4.25 -20.45
CA LYS A 61 9.54 -4.95 -21.74
C LYS A 61 9.13 -4.00 -22.87
N THR A 62 8.03 -3.26 -22.70
CA THR A 62 7.59 -2.28 -23.70
C THR A 62 8.67 -1.23 -23.99
N VAL A 63 9.33 -0.70 -22.96
CA VAL A 63 10.45 0.24 -23.11
C VAL A 63 11.63 -0.42 -23.83
N SER A 64 12.01 -1.62 -23.42
CA SER A 64 13.14 -2.34 -24.01
C SER A 64 12.88 -2.77 -25.46
N LEU A 65 11.63 -3.03 -25.83
CA LEU A 65 11.20 -3.35 -27.18
C LEU A 65 11.27 -2.12 -28.10
N VAL A 66 10.89 -0.95 -27.59
CA VAL A 66 11.04 0.33 -28.32
C VAL A 66 12.52 0.65 -28.54
N ILE A 67 13.38 0.34 -27.57
CA ILE A 67 14.82 0.61 -27.62
C ILE A 67 15.58 -0.44 -28.45
N SER A 68 15.18 -1.72 -28.42
CA SER A 68 15.97 -2.82 -28.97
C SER A 68 15.15 -3.94 -29.61
N ILE A 69 15.63 -4.42 -30.76
CA ILE A 69 15.08 -5.57 -31.48
C ILE A 69 15.38 -6.94 -30.84
N LYS A 70 16.21 -6.97 -29.78
CA LYS A 70 16.63 -8.21 -29.09
C LYS A 70 15.48 -8.97 -28.44
N GLU A 71 14.36 -8.31 -28.13
CA GLU A 71 13.18 -8.99 -27.59
C GLU A 71 12.52 -9.91 -28.62
N PHE A 72 12.45 -9.47 -29.88
CA PHE A 72 11.99 -10.31 -30.99
C PHE A 72 12.94 -11.49 -31.23
N GLU A 73 14.25 -11.29 -31.06
CA GLU A 73 15.26 -12.37 -31.18
C GLU A 73 15.07 -13.45 -30.11
N LYS A 74 14.84 -13.05 -28.85
CA LYS A 74 14.58 -13.99 -27.75
C LYS A 74 13.32 -14.83 -27.98
N LEU A 75 12.27 -14.23 -28.53
CA LEU A 75 11.00 -14.91 -28.77
C LEU A 75 11.05 -15.83 -29.99
N LEU A 76 11.62 -15.36 -31.10
CA LEU A 76 11.60 -16.09 -32.38
C LEU A 76 12.80 -17.04 -32.53
N GLY A 77 13.84 -16.89 -31.71
CA GLY A 77 15.04 -17.71 -31.73
C GLY A 77 14.85 -19.12 -31.16
N SER A 78 13.78 -19.37 -30.39
CA SER A 78 13.45 -20.67 -29.80
C SER A 78 12.65 -21.60 -30.72
N TYR A 79 12.12 -21.09 -31.85
CA TYR A 79 11.22 -21.87 -32.72
C TYR A 79 11.86 -22.21 -34.08
N PRO A 80 11.68 -23.46 -34.56
CA PRO A 80 12.18 -23.90 -35.86
C PRO A 80 11.36 -23.33 -37.02
N PHE A 81 11.97 -23.30 -38.21
CA PHE A 81 11.33 -22.89 -39.45
C PHE A 81 10.35 -23.95 -39.99
N LEU A 82 9.18 -23.53 -40.48
CA LEU A 82 8.11 -24.43 -40.95
C LEU A 82 8.40 -25.12 -42.29
N MET A 83 9.08 -24.48 -43.24
CA MET A 83 9.32 -25.06 -44.59
C MET A 83 10.60 -25.93 -44.69
N GLY A 84 10.90 -26.74 -43.68
CA GLY A 84 11.70 -27.95 -43.86
C GLY A 84 13.21 -27.82 -44.18
N MET A 85 13.82 -26.64 -44.08
CA MET A 85 15.29 -26.54 -44.12
C MET A 85 15.90 -26.69 -42.71
N PRO A 86 16.68 -27.74 -42.43
CA PRO A 86 17.28 -27.96 -41.12
C PRO A 86 18.28 -26.83 -40.78
N GLY A 87 18.08 -26.18 -39.63
CA GLY A 87 18.98 -25.15 -39.10
C GLY A 87 18.54 -23.69 -39.29
N ARG A 88 17.43 -23.41 -39.99
CA ARG A 88 16.83 -22.07 -40.04
C ARG A 88 15.81 -21.87 -38.91
N ARG A 89 15.81 -20.68 -38.30
CA ARG A 89 14.92 -20.30 -37.21
C ARG A 89 13.82 -19.37 -37.72
N LEU A 90 12.69 -19.29 -37.02
CA LEU A 90 11.63 -18.31 -37.31
C LEU A 90 12.17 -16.86 -37.31
N TRP A 91 13.17 -16.60 -36.45
CA TRP A 91 13.94 -15.36 -36.44
C TRP A 91 14.56 -14.98 -37.79
N ASP A 92 15.05 -15.97 -38.56
CA ASP A 92 15.70 -15.69 -39.85
C ASP A 92 14.69 -15.23 -40.91
N GLN A 93 13.46 -15.77 -40.87
CA GLN A 93 12.38 -15.36 -41.77
C GLN A 93 11.84 -13.98 -41.43
N PHE A 94 11.72 -13.68 -40.13
CA PHE A 94 11.36 -12.35 -39.65
C PHE A 94 12.41 -11.30 -40.03
N LEU A 95 13.69 -11.60 -39.86
CA LEU A 95 14.76 -10.73 -40.32
C LEU A 95 14.76 -10.56 -41.84
N GLY A 96 14.54 -11.64 -42.60
CA GLY A 96 14.38 -11.55 -44.06
C GLY A 96 13.35 -10.50 -44.45
N LYS A 97 12.12 -10.61 -43.94
CA LYS A 97 11.03 -9.66 -44.19
C LYS A 97 11.36 -8.23 -43.76
N LEU A 98 12.03 -8.03 -42.62
CA LEU A 98 12.41 -6.68 -42.17
C LEU A 98 13.49 -6.03 -43.05
N TRP A 99 14.40 -6.83 -43.60
CA TRP A 99 15.48 -6.36 -44.48
C TRP A 99 15.05 -6.28 -45.95
N ASP A 100 13.98 -6.98 -46.36
CA ASP A 100 13.32 -6.80 -47.66
C ASP A 100 12.73 -5.39 -47.80
N ILE A 101 12.37 -4.74 -46.68
CA ILE A 101 12.01 -3.30 -46.62
C ILE A 101 13.29 -2.47 -46.72
N ASN A 102 13.87 -2.42 -47.92
CA ASN A 102 15.21 -1.90 -48.20
C ASN A 102 15.23 -0.48 -48.79
N SER A 103 14.09 0.15 -49.03
CA SER A 103 14.00 1.54 -49.49
C SER A 103 12.74 2.24 -48.93
N LEU A 104 12.68 3.57 -49.03
CA LEU A 104 11.47 4.33 -48.69
C LEU A 104 10.26 3.90 -49.55
N ASP A 105 10.51 3.55 -50.82
CA ASP A 105 9.49 3.02 -51.72
C ASP A 105 9.00 1.62 -51.29
N ALA A 106 9.93 0.74 -50.89
CA ALA A 106 9.57 -0.56 -50.32
C ALA A 106 8.74 -0.42 -49.03
N LEU A 107 9.04 0.59 -48.20
CA LEU A 107 8.22 0.90 -47.03
C LEU A 107 6.81 1.36 -47.42
N HIS A 108 6.67 2.17 -48.47
CA HIS A 108 5.36 2.61 -48.97
C HIS A 108 4.54 1.41 -49.49
N ASN A 109 5.16 0.57 -50.32
CA ASN A 109 4.57 -0.65 -50.86
C ASN A 109 4.14 -1.61 -49.74
N PHE A 110 4.94 -1.74 -48.68
CA PHE A 110 4.58 -2.52 -47.50
C PHE A 110 3.28 -2.03 -46.86
N PHE A 111 3.12 -0.73 -46.60
CA PHE A 111 1.90 -0.18 -46.00
C PHE A 111 0.67 -0.27 -46.91
N ASP A 112 0.83 -0.22 -48.22
CA ASP A 112 -0.27 -0.43 -49.18
C ASP A 112 -0.72 -1.90 -49.21
N ASN A 113 0.23 -2.84 -49.15
CA ASN A 113 -0.03 -4.28 -49.11
C ASN A 113 -0.73 -4.74 -47.82
N LEU A 114 -0.62 -3.99 -46.72
CA LEU A 114 -1.36 -4.27 -45.47
C LEU A 114 -2.89 -4.31 -45.66
N SER A 115 -3.41 -3.67 -46.72
CA SER A 115 -4.83 -3.75 -47.07
C SER A 115 -5.28 -5.16 -47.47
N GLY A 116 -4.38 -5.97 -48.03
CA GLY A 116 -4.62 -7.37 -48.41
C GLY A 116 -4.72 -8.33 -47.22
N LEU A 117 -4.19 -7.94 -46.04
CA LEU A 117 -4.26 -8.73 -44.81
C LEU A 117 -5.66 -8.70 -44.15
N LEU A 118 -6.50 -7.73 -44.54
CA LEU A 118 -7.84 -7.55 -44.02
C LEU A 118 -8.86 -8.32 -44.86
N ALA A 119 -9.80 -8.99 -44.20
CA ALA A 119 -10.94 -9.61 -44.86
C ALA A 119 -11.81 -8.52 -45.51
N LYS A 120 -12.12 -8.69 -46.81
CA LYS A 120 -12.97 -7.77 -47.57
C LYS A 120 -14.36 -7.66 -46.93
N THR A 121 -14.87 -6.45 -46.79
CA THR A 121 -16.21 -6.22 -46.21
C THR A 121 -17.31 -6.78 -47.11
N LYS A 122 -18.50 -7.05 -46.53
CA LYS A 122 -19.67 -7.53 -47.30
C LYS A 122 -20.05 -6.59 -48.45
N GLU A 123 -19.78 -5.29 -48.31
CA GLU A 123 -20.05 -4.28 -49.34
C GLU A 123 -19.00 -4.26 -50.45
N GLU A 124 -17.72 -4.44 -50.11
CA GLU A 124 -16.65 -4.59 -51.11
C GLU A 124 -16.80 -5.89 -51.89
N ARG A 125 -17.23 -6.97 -51.24
CA ARG A 125 -17.57 -8.22 -51.93
C ARG A 125 -18.77 -8.05 -52.88
N LYS A 126 -19.76 -7.22 -52.54
CA LYS A 126 -20.88 -6.87 -53.43
C LYS A 126 -20.41 -6.03 -54.62
N ARG A 127 -19.58 -5.00 -54.40
CA ARG A 127 -19.01 -4.17 -55.49
C ARG A 127 -18.12 -4.97 -56.44
N LEU A 128 -17.32 -5.90 -55.91
CA LEU A 128 -16.48 -6.79 -56.72
C LEU A 128 -17.32 -7.80 -57.52
N ALA A 129 -18.43 -8.27 -56.97
CA ALA A 129 -19.40 -9.09 -57.69
C ALA A 129 -20.12 -8.30 -58.80
N GLU A 130 -20.40 -7.01 -58.58
CA GLU A 130 -20.96 -6.09 -59.59
C GLU A 130 -19.96 -5.77 -60.72
N LEU A 131 -18.65 -5.84 -60.44
CA LEU A 131 -17.55 -5.62 -61.41
C LEU A 131 -17.13 -6.89 -62.18
N GLY A 132 -17.77 -8.04 -61.93
CA GLY A 132 -17.55 -9.27 -62.69
C GLY A 132 -16.19 -9.97 -62.46
N GLN A 133 -15.48 -9.65 -61.38
CA GLN A 133 -14.24 -10.35 -61.01
C GLN A 133 -14.57 -11.64 -60.22
N PRO A 134 -13.97 -12.80 -60.54
CA PRO A 134 -14.18 -14.01 -59.76
C PRO A 134 -13.69 -13.77 -58.33
N ALA A 135 -14.48 -14.21 -57.35
CA ALA A 135 -14.06 -14.23 -55.96
C ALA A 135 -12.94 -15.26 -55.84
N GLU A 136 -11.68 -14.84 -55.98
CA GLU A 136 -10.52 -15.67 -55.65
C GLU A 136 -10.74 -16.25 -54.25
N GLU A 137 -10.69 -17.59 -54.15
CA GLU A 137 -10.69 -18.28 -52.87
C GLU A 137 -9.55 -17.69 -52.05
N GLU A 138 -9.92 -17.05 -50.94
CA GLU A 138 -9.00 -16.27 -50.12
C GLU A 138 -8.04 -17.24 -49.42
N GLU A 139 -6.93 -17.64 -50.08
CA GLU A 139 -5.88 -18.46 -49.46
C GLU A 139 -5.24 -17.67 -48.29
N GLY A 140 -5.19 -18.29 -47.11
CA GLY A 140 -4.55 -17.73 -45.91
C GLY A 140 -5.50 -17.26 -44.80
N ILE A 141 -4.94 -16.96 -43.63
CA ILE A 141 -5.69 -16.50 -42.45
C ILE A 141 -5.94 -15.00 -42.56
N ARG A 142 -7.15 -14.56 -42.93
CA ARG A 142 -7.45 -13.10 -43.00
C ARG A 142 -7.98 -12.54 -41.68
N LEU A 143 -7.59 -11.30 -41.38
CA LEU A 143 -8.01 -10.59 -40.16
C LEU A 143 -9.33 -9.86 -40.40
N SER A 144 -10.29 -9.98 -39.47
CA SER A 144 -11.52 -9.19 -39.54
C SER A 144 -11.24 -7.73 -39.19
N ALA A 145 -11.91 -6.79 -39.86
CA ALA A 145 -11.69 -5.35 -39.67
C ALA A 145 -11.98 -4.82 -38.26
N ASN A 146 -12.74 -5.59 -37.46
CA ASN A 146 -13.12 -5.28 -36.07
C ASN A 146 -12.34 -6.11 -35.04
N SER A 147 -11.48 -7.03 -35.47
CA SER A 147 -10.55 -7.72 -34.58
C SER A 147 -9.51 -6.73 -34.03
N PRO A 148 -8.90 -6.98 -32.85
CA PRO A 148 -7.84 -6.11 -32.31
C PRO A 148 -6.67 -5.96 -33.29
N PHE A 149 -6.24 -7.05 -33.96
CA PHE A 149 -5.20 -6.98 -34.99
C PHE A 149 -5.65 -6.22 -36.23
N GLY A 150 -6.89 -6.41 -36.68
CA GLY A 150 -7.45 -5.65 -37.80
C GLY A 150 -7.57 -4.15 -37.51
N ALA A 151 -7.95 -3.78 -36.29
CA ALA A 151 -7.98 -2.39 -35.83
C ALA A 151 -6.57 -1.77 -35.79
N PHE A 152 -5.57 -2.53 -35.32
CA PHE A 152 -4.17 -2.12 -35.31
C PHE A 152 -3.62 -1.86 -36.71
N VAL A 153 -3.85 -2.79 -37.65
CA VAL A 153 -3.43 -2.67 -39.06
C VAL A 153 -4.08 -1.45 -39.71
N ARG A 154 -5.39 -1.23 -39.48
CA ARG A 154 -6.12 -0.07 -40.00
C ARG A 154 -5.61 1.25 -39.43
N ARG A 155 -5.37 1.31 -38.11
CA ARG A 155 -4.83 2.51 -37.43
C ARG A 155 -3.46 2.87 -37.98
N SER A 156 -2.58 1.87 -38.12
CA SER A 156 -1.22 2.03 -38.66
C SER A 156 -1.23 2.53 -40.11
N ARG A 157 -2.08 1.95 -40.97
CA ARG A 157 -2.22 2.39 -42.37
C ARG A 157 -2.75 3.83 -42.48
N LEU A 158 -3.81 4.13 -41.73
CA LEU A 158 -4.45 5.44 -41.77
C LEU A 158 -3.52 6.55 -41.26
N GLU A 159 -2.67 6.26 -40.27
CA GLU A 159 -1.66 7.21 -39.84
C GLU A 159 -0.59 7.40 -40.91
N TYR A 160 -0.03 6.31 -41.48
CA TYR A 160 1.00 6.41 -42.50
C TYR A 160 0.55 7.25 -43.72
N GLN A 161 -0.70 7.08 -44.16
CA GLN A 161 -1.29 7.89 -45.23
C GLN A 161 -1.46 9.38 -44.87
N ARG A 162 -1.52 9.72 -43.58
CA ARG A 162 -1.62 11.09 -43.08
C ARG A 162 -0.27 11.75 -42.80
N LEU A 163 0.81 10.97 -42.75
CA LEU A 163 2.14 11.51 -42.48
C LEU A 163 2.60 12.38 -43.65
N ARG A 164 3.27 13.50 -43.33
CA ARG A 164 3.93 14.33 -44.34
C ARG A 164 5.19 13.62 -44.81
N PHE A 165 5.64 13.92 -46.03
CA PHE A 165 6.84 13.32 -46.60
C PHE A 165 8.06 13.42 -45.67
N HIS A 166 8.26 14.57 -45.02
CA HIS A 166 9.33 14.76 -44.02
C HIS A 166 9.23 13.74 -42.87
N ASP A 167 8.05 13.60 -42.27
CA ASP A 167 7.82 12.68 -41.15
C ASP A 167 7.98 11.21 -41.60
N CYS A 168 7.63 10.88 -42.85
CA CYS A 168 7.90 9.57 -43.46
C CYS A 168 9.40 9.29 -43.63
N THR A 169 10.18 10.28 -44.08
CA THR A 169 11.65 10.12 -44.22
C THR A 169 12.31 9.94 -42.85
N GLU A 170 11.81 10.60 -41.81
CA GLU A 170 12.31 10.42 -40.45
C GLU A 170 11.97 9.03 -39.91
N LEU A 171 10.74 8.55 -40.12
CA LEU A 171 10.33 7.18 -39.76
C LEU A 171 11.22 6.13 -40.43
N TRP A 172 11.54 6.33 -41.71
CA TRP A 172 12.46 5.47 -42.43
C TRP A 172 13.86 5.46 -41.81
N LYS A 173 14.45 6.62 -41.53
CA LYS A 173 15.77 6.73 -40.88
C LYS A 173 15.78 6.05 -39.50
N GLN A 174 14.72 6.22 -38.71
CA GLN A 174 14.55 5.58 -37.41
C GLN A 174 14.41 4.06 -37.53
N PHE A 175 13.66 3.57 -38.52
CA PHE A 175 13.54 2.14 -38.80
C PHE A 175 14.87 1.52 -39.23
N VAL A 176 15.64 2.22 -40.06
CA VAL A 176 17.00 1.79 -40.44
C VAL A 176 17.87 1.66 -39.18
N ARG A 177 17.89 2.68 -38.30
CA ARG A 177 18.63 2.64 -37.03
C ARG A 177 18.23 1.45 -36.15
N TYR A 178 16.93 1.17 -36.04
CA TYR A 178 16.40 0.08 -35.22
C TYR A 178 16.83 -1.32 -35.71
N ARG A 179 16.93 -1.53 -37.04
CA ARG A 179 17.37 -2.82 -37.62
C ARG A 179 18.88 -3.02 -37.65
N GLN A 180 19.68 -1.95 -37.70
CA GLN A 180 21.15 -2.02 -37.85
C GLN A 180 21.87 -2.97 -36.88
N PRO A 181 21.49 -3.11 -35.60
CA PRO A 181 22.09 -4.09 -34.69
C PRO A 181 22.07 -5.55 -35.17
N THR A 182 21.17 -5.89 -36.12
CA THR A 182 21.03 -7.24 -36.70
C THR A 182 21.88 -7.47 -37.96
N ALA A 183 22.46 -6.41 -38.52
CA ALA A 183 23.38 -6.49 -39.67
C ALA A 183 24.55 -7.47 -39.50
N PRO A 184 25.29 -7.52 -38.37
CA PRO A 184 26.41 -8.47 -38.22
C PRO A 184 25.96 -9.93 -38.21
N TYR A 185 24.73 -10.22 -37.75
CA TYR A 185 24.16 -11.55 -37.80
C TYR A 185 23.85 -11.98 -39.24
N LEU A 186 23.29 -11.08 -40.05
CA LEU A 186 23.00 -11.35 -41.47
C LEU A 186 24.27 -11.44 -42.33
N LYS A 187 25.30 -10.62 -42.04
CA LYS A 187 26.62 -10.73 -42.69
C LYS A 187 27.24 -12.11 -42.58
N ARG A 188 26.99 -12.84 -41.49
CA ARG A 188 27.49 -14.21 -41.30
C ARG A 188 26.70 -15.25 -42.10
N LYS A 189 25.46 -14.95 -42.49
CA LYS A 189 24.55 -15.89 -43.18
C LYS A 189 24.40 -15.64 -44.67
N ILE A 190 24.51 -14.39 -45.12
CA ILE A 190 24.30 -13.97 -46.52
C ILE A 190 25.65 -13.50 -47.10
N PRO A 191 26.30 -14.28 -47.98
CA PRO A 191 27.47 -13.84 -48.72
C PRO A 191 27.10 -12.65 -49.63
N GLY A 192 27.79 -11.50 -49.49
CA GLY A 192 27.52 -10.28 -50.27
C GLY A 192 26.81 -9.15 -49.49
N PHE A 193 26.54 -9.33 -48.20
CA PHE A 193 25.97 -8.28 -47.35
C PHE A 193 27.03 -7.21 -46.99
N GLY A 194 27.05 -6.12 -47.76
CA GLY A 194 27.98 -5.00 -47.66
C GLY A 194 27.69 -4.03 -46.51
N ARG A 195 28.40 -2.89 -46.49
CA ARG A 195 28.20 -1.81 -45.49
C ARG A 195 26.95 -0.97 -45.79
N LEU A 196 26.58 -0.84 -47.06
CA LEU A 196 25.47 -0.04 -47.56
C LEU A 196 24.18 -0.84 -47.83
N SER A 197 24.16 -2.15 -47.52
CA SER A 197 23.00 -3.04 -47.72
C SER A 197 21.74 -2.70 -46.90
N PHE A 198 21.77 -1.59 -46.16
CA PHE A 198 20.60 -1.06 -45.48
C PHE A 198 19.73 -0.17 -46.39
N ASP A 199 20.22 0.27 -47.55
CA ASP A 199 19.43 1.03 -48.52
C ASP A 199 19.72 0.49 -49.92
N ASN A 200 18.68 0.01 -50.62
CA ASN A 200 18.81 -0.53 -51.97
C ASN A 200 19.32 0.52 -52.95
N VAL A 201 18.96 1.80 -52.76
CA VAL A 201 19.40 2.88 -53.65
C VAL A 201 20.90 3.10 -53.53
N LEU A 202 21.46 2.98 -52.31
CA LEU A 202 22.90 3.09 -52.09
C LEU A 202 23.65 1.84 -52.55
N LEU A 203 23.03 0.66 -52.44
CA LEU A 203 23.61 -0.60 -52.89
C LEU A 203 23.65 -0.72 -54.42
N VAL A 204 22.58 -0.29 -55.10
CA VAL A 204 22.52 -0.21 -56.56
C VAL A 204 23.49 0.87 -57.06
N GLY A 205 23.56 2.03 -56.40
CA GLY A 205 24.54 3.08 -56.75
C GLY A 205 26.00 2.63 -56.60
N GLU A 206 26.33 1.78 -55.62
CA GLU A 206 27.67 1.18 -55.46
C GLU A 206 27.99 0.14 -56.56
N GLN A 207 26.96 -0.47 -57.16
CA GLN A 207 27.08 -1.47 -58.23
C GLN A 207 27.02 -0.87 -59.64
N GLU A 208 26.36 0.29 -59.79
CA GLU A 208 26.16 1.02 -61.05
C GLU A 208 27.04 2.28 -61.10
N ASP A 209 28.34 2.14 -61.37
CA ASP A 209 29.30 3.19 -61.80
C ASP A 209 29.33 4.55 -61.03
N TRP A 210 28.73 4.69 -59.85
CA TRP A 210 28.86 5.91 -59.05
C TRP A 210 30.21 5.92 -58.31
N ASP A 211 30.87 7.07 -58.28
CA ASP A 211 32.09 7.23 -57.48
C ASP A 211 31.81 6.88 -56.01
N LEU A 212 32.62 5.99 -55.43
CA LEU A 212 32.48 5.57 -54.02
C LEU A 212 32.39 6.76 -53.05
N LYS A 213 33.07 7.87 -53.38
CA LYS A 213 33.02 9.12 -52.62
C LYS A 213 31.66 9.81 -52.71
N SER A 214 31.03 9.88 -53.89
CA SER A 214 29.72 10.51 -54.06
C SER A 214 28.60 9.70 -53.40
N VAL A 215 28.70 8.37 -53.42
CA VAL A 215 27.79 7.47 -52.68
C VAL A 215 27.94 7.67 -51.17
N MET A 216 29.17 7.79 -50.67
CA MET A 216 29.43 8.06 -49.25
C MET A 216 28.99 9.46 -48.83
N ASP A 217 29.18 10.47 -49.68
CA ASP A 217 28.71 11.84 -49.45
C ASP A 217 27.17 11.86 -49.43
N LEU A 218 26.50 11.17 -50.35
CA LEU A 218 25.03 11.02 -50.35
C LEU A 218 24.54 10.30 -49.09
N ALA A 219 25.21 9.21 -48.69
CA ALA A 219 24.88 8.49 -47.45
C ALA A 219 25.11 9.38 -46.22
N SER A 220 26.14 10.24 -46.22
CA SER A 220 26.40 11.20 -45.16
C SER A 220 25.36 12.33 -45.12
N VAL A 221 24.83 12.77 -46.25
CA VAL A 221 23.77 13.80 -46.29
C VAL A 221 22.42 13.21 -45.89
N ALA A 222 22.10 12.00 -46.38
CA ALA A 222 20.82 11.35 -46.12
C ALA A 222 20.74 10.76 -44.71
N TYR A 223 21.81 10.13 -44.22
CA TYR A 223 21.82 9.40 -42.95
C TYR A 223 22.77 9.98 -41.90
N GLY A 224 23.71 10.86 -42.26
CA GLY A 224 24.54 11.71 -41.39
C GLY A 224 24.90 11.11 -40.04
N ASP A 225 24.12 11.50 -39.02
CA ASP A 225 24.22 11.04 -37.63
C ASP A 225 24.23 9.51 -37.43
N MET A 226 23.68 8.73 -38.35
CA MET A 226 23.64 7.25 -38.26
C MET A 226 25.01 6.60 -38.53
N LEU A 227 25.86 7.25 -39.33
CA LEU A 227 27.16 6.71 -39.76
C LEU A 227 28.33 7.16 -38.85
N THR A 228 28.14 8.25 -38.10
CA THR A 228 29.14 8.83 -37.19
C THR A 228 29.10 8.25 -35.77
N GLY A 229 28.07 7.49 -35.41
CA GLY A 229 28.01 6.73 -34.15
C GLY A 229 27.54 7.53 -32.94
N ASP A 230 27.01 8.74 -33.13
CA ASP A 230 26.41 9.51 -32.05
C ASP A 230 25.11 8.84 -31.57
N GLN A 231 25.14 8.37 -30.32
CA GLN A 231 23.98 7.81 -29.61
C GLN A 231 22.95 8.88 -29.23
N SER A 232 23.19 10.15 -29.55
CA SER A 232 22.35 11.32 -29.22
C SER A 232 21.21 11.57 -30.21
N GLY A 233 20.85 10.59 -31.04
CA GLY A 233 19.66 10.68 -31.86
C GLY A 233 18.42 10.36 -31.01
N SER A 234 17.51 11.33 -30.88
CA SER A 234 16.19 11.19 -30.23
C SER A 234 15.61 9.79 -30.46
N LEU A 235 15.34 9.07 -29.37
CA LEU A 235 14.72 7.75 -29.40
C LEU A 235 13.39 7.83 -30.16
N PRO A 236 13.11 6.90 -31.10
CA PRO A 236 11.91 6.93 -31.92
C PRO A 236 10.70 6.42 -31.14
N VAL A 237 10.29 7.17 -30.12
CA VAL A 237 9.18 6.81 -29.24
C VAL A 237 7.89 7.41 -29.78
N SER A 238 6.84 6.59 -29.82
CA SER A 238 5.49 7.04 -30.15
C SER A 238 4.90 7.84 -28.98
N THR A 239 4.16 8.91 -29.27
CA THR A 239 3.46 9.68 -28.23
C THR A 239 2.36 8.85 -27.56
N ASP A 240 1.74 7.90 -28.26
CA ASP A 240 0.71 6.99 -27.73
C ASP A 240 1.34 5.97 -26.76
N ASP A 241 2.55 5.50 -27.07
CA ASP A 241 3.29 4.59 -26.19
C ASP A 241 3.76 5.32 -24.92
N ILE A 242 4.12 6.61 -25.02
CA ILE A 242 4.42 7.45 -23.85
C ILE A 242 3.16 7.69 -23.03
N GLU A 243 2.04 8.07 -23.66
CA GLU A 243 0.77 8.34 -22.96
C GLU A 243 0.24 7.09 -22.24
N SER A 244 0.15 5.95 -22.91
CA SER A 244 -0.28 4.67 -22.30
C SER A 244 0.63 4.25 -21.14
N LEU A 245 1.94 4.46 -21.28
CA LEU A 245 2.91 4.15 -20.25
C LEU A 245 2.83 5.12 -19.06
N LEU A 246 2.62 6.41 -19.30
CA LEU A 246 2.34 7.40 -18.26
C LEU A 246 1.02 7.10 -17.54
N GLU A 247 -0.03 6.74 -18.26
CA GLU A 247 -1.33 6.33 -17.69
C GLU A 247 -1.18 5.08 -16.82
N PHE A 248 -0.45 4.07 -17.30
CA PHE A 248 -0.12 2.88 -16.53
C PHE A 248 0.62 3.25 -15.24
N GLN A 249 1.66 4.09 -15.33
CA GLN A 249 2.41 4.53 -14.16
C GLN A 249 1.55 5.29 -13.15
N ILE A 250 0.75 6.24 -13.62
CA ILE A 250 -0.18 7.00 -12.78
C ILE A 250 -1.15 6.05 -12.09
N GLU A 251 -1.72 5.09 -12.82
CA GLU A 251 -2.62 4.08 -12.28
C GLU A 251 -1.94 3.23 -11.20
N GLN A 252 -0.69 2.79 -11.41
CA GLN A 252 0.07 2.05 -10.40
C GLN A 252 0.34 2.92 -9.15
N MET A 253 0.76 4.17 -9.32
CA MET A 253 1.06 5.09 -8.23
C MET A 253 -0.18 5.48 -7.41
N GLN A 254 -1.34 5.58 -8.06
CA GLN A 254 -2.62 5.84 -7.39
C GLN A 254 -3.18 4.60 -6.69
N LYS A 255 -3.13 3.42 -7.33
CA LYS A 255 -3.67 2.18 -6.77
C LYS A 255 -2.85 1.66 -5.59
N PHE A 256 -1.52 1.71 -5.67
CA PHE A 256 -0.66 1.09 -4.66
C PHE A 256 -0.01 2.10 -3.71
N GLY A 257 0.13 3.36 -4.13
CA GLY A 257 0.78 4.41 -3.32
C GLY A 257 2.31 4.36 -3.35
N ASN A 258 2.89 3.55 -4.24
CA ASN A 258 4.34 3.33 -4.33
C ASN A 258 5.00 4.35 -5.27
N ARG A 259 6.31 4.53 -5.08
CA ARG A 259 7.13 5.33 -6.00
C ARG A 259 7.66 4.45 -7.13
N ILE A 260 7.97 5.11 -8.25
CA ILE A 260 8.61 4.46 -9.40
C ILE A 260 9.98 3.93 -8.96
N PRO A 261 10.31 2.65 -9.24
CA PRO A 261 11.65 2.11 -9.05
C PRO A 261 12.72 3.00 -9.72
N LEU A 262 13.92 3.08 -9.13
CA LEU A 262 14.95 4.01 -9.60
C LEU A 262 15.43 3.69 -11.01
N GLU A 263 15.55 2.40 -11.31
CA GLU A 263 16.00 1.86 -12.59
C GLU A 263 15.08 2.33 -13.72
N ILE A 264 13.78 2.26 -13.45
CA ILE A 264 12.73 2.65 -14.38
C ILE A 264 12.67 4.16 -14.48
N ARG A 265 12.78 4.88 -13.37
CA ARG A 265 12.78 6.36 -13.38
C ARG A 265 13.86 6.92 -14.31
N HIS A 266 15.07 6.35 -14.34
CA HIS A 266 16.13 6.80 -15.24
C HIS A 266 15.77 6.56 -16.71
N GLN A 267 15.37 5.34 -17.06
CA GLN A 267 14.94 5.00 -18.42
C GLN A 267 13.80 5.91 -18.90
N PHE A 268 12.84 6.21 -18.01
CA PHE A 268 11.75 7.11 -18.30
C PHE A 268 12.17 8.57 -18.46
N HIS A 269 13.11 9.03 -17.65
CA HIS A 269 13.61 10.40 -17.76
C HIS A 269 14.32 10.60 -19.10
N ASP A 270 15.11 9.60 -19.52
CA ASP A 270 15.77 9.60 -20.82
C ASP A 270 14.74 9.60 -21.96
N LEU A 271 13.72 8.74 -21.89
CA LEU A 271 12.63 8.70 -22.88
C LEU A 271 11.83 10.01 -22.97
N LEU A 272 11.56 10.67 -21.84
CA LEU A 272 10.78 11.91 -21.78
C LEU A 272 11.58 13.11 -22.29
N ASN A 273 12.88 13.19 -21.96
CA ASN A 273 13.75 14.28 -22.41
C ASN A 273 13.97 14.25 -23.93
N ASP A 274 13.93 13.06 -24.54
CA ASP A 274 14.08 12.87 -25.98
C ASP A 274 12.79 13.13 -26.78
N SER A 275 11.64 13.27 -26.09
CA SER A 275 10.34 13.49 -26.73
C SER A 275 10.07 14.98 -27.00
N TYR A 276 9.69 15.31 -28.25
CA TYR A 276 9.45 16.69 -28.68
C TYR A 276 8.14 17.30 -28.11
N LEU A 277 7.22 16.47 -27.62
CA LEU A 277 5.94 16.90 -27.05
C LEU A 277 5.82 16.30 -25.65
N ILE A 278 5.85 17.15 -24.62
CA ILE A 278 5.64 16.74 -23.23
C ILE A 278 4.12 16.66 -22.99
N PRO A 279 3.53 15.46 -22.79
CA PRO A 279 2.11 15.36 -22.48
C PRO A 279 1.80 16.03 -21.14
N SER A 280 0.59 16.58 -20.97
CA SER A 280 0.16 17.17 -19.69
C SER A 280 0.26 16.16 -18.55
N LEU A 281 0.02 14.87 -18.82
CA LEU A 281 0.17 13.75 -17.89
C LEU A 281 1.58 13.67 -17.25
N THR A 282 2.62 14.17 -17.92
CA THR A 282 3.97 14.24 -17.35
C THR A 282 4.02 15.14 -16.12
N HIS A 283 3.30 16.26 -16.14
CA HIS A 283 3.20 17.14 -14.97
C HIS A 283 2.45 16.44 -13.83
N TYR A 284 1.41 15.67 -14.13
CA TYR A 284 0.70 14.90 -13.12
C TYR A 284 1.57 13.80 -12.49
N LEU A 285 2.38 13.09 -13.30
CA LEU A 285 3.32 12.10 -12.78
C LEU A 285 4.38 12.74 -11.87
N LYS A 286 4.95 13.88 -12.29
CA LYS A 286 5.91 14.65 -11.47
C LYS A 286 5.27 15.16 -10.17
N PHE A 287 4.01 15.58 -10.23
CA PHE A 287 3.22 15.90 -9.05
C PHE A 287 3.10 14.70 -8.11
N LEU A 288 2.70 13.52 -8.61
CA LEU A 288 2.58 12.32 -7.78
C LEU A 288 3.92 11.92 -7.16
N ASP A 289 5.03 11.99 -7.90
CA ASP A 289 6.35 11.66 -7.36
C ASP A 289 6.79 12.66 -6.27
N ALA A 290 6.59 13.97 -6.51
CA ALA A 290 6.90 15.01 -5.52
C ALA A 290 6.02 14.91 -4.27
N TRP A 291 4.73 14.63 -4.44
CA TRP A 291 3.79 14.40 -3.34
C TRP A 291 4.19 13.19 -2.50
N ARG A 292 4.61 12.08 -3.13
CA ARG A 292 5.15 10.88 -2.43
C ARG A 292 6.55 11.10 -1.85
N ALA A 293 7.30 12.09 -2.33
CA ALA A 293 8.57 12.52 -1.74
C ALA A 293 8.40 13.38 -0.48
N GLY A 294 7.26 14.06 -0.35
CA GLY A 294 7.05 15.08 0.68
C GLY A 294 7.59 16.46 0.29
N ASP A 295 7.76 16.74 -1.01
CA ASP A 295 8.20 18.04 -1.51
C ASP A 295 6.98 18.90 -1.89
N TYR A 296 6.52 19.73 -0.95
CA TYR A 296 5.32 20.54 -1.11
C TYR A 296 5.42 21.59 -2.24
N PRO A 297 6.45 22.46 -2.31
CA PRO A 297 6.54 23.47 -3.38
C PRO A 297 6.51 22.84 -4.77
N THR A 298 7.30 21.78 -4.98
CA THR A 298 7.37 21.10 -6.26
C THR A 298 6.05 20.41 -6.61
N ALA A 299 5.39 19.76 -5.65
CA ALA A 299 4.08 19.14 -5.86
C ALA A 299 3.02 20.19 -6.22
N PHE A 300 2.99 21.31 -5.50
CA PHE A 300 2.06 22.41 -5.73
C PHE A 300 2.22 22.98 -7.15
N ASP A 301 3.44 23.31 -7.56
CA ASP A 301 3.73 23.87 -8.89
C ASP A 301 3.32 22.93 -10.03
N TYR A 302 3.64 21.63 -9.91
CA TYR A 302 3.28 20.66 -10.95
C TYR A 302 1.78 20.36 -11.00
N LEU A 303 1.09 20.41 -9.87
CA LEU A 303 -0.37 20.27 -9.83
C LEU A 303 -1.05 21.42 -10.57
N HIS A 304 -0.63 22.66 -10.29
CA HIS A 304 -1.12 23.84 -11.00
C HIS A 304 -0.86 23.76 -12.50
N ARG A 305 0.38 23.47 -12.90
CA ARG A 305 0.73 23.31 -14.33
C ARG A 305 -0.13 22.25 -15.02
N TYR A 306 -0.34 21.10 -14.38
CA TYR A 306 -1.19 20.05 -14.94
C TYR A 306 -2.61 20.58 -15.18
N PHE A 307 -3.22 21.22 -14.18
CA PHE A 307 -4.57 21.74 -14.33
C PHE A 307 -4.65 22.89 -15.33
N ASP A 308 -3.69 23.81 -15.36
CA ASP A 308 -3.65 24.92 -16.33
C ASP A 308 -3.64 24.41 -17.78
N TYR A 309 -2.81 23.41 -18.09
CA TYR A 309 -2.77 22.81 -19.43
C TYR A 309 -4.02 21.99 -19.76
N THR A 310 -4.66 21.36 -18.77
CA THR A 310 -5.91 20.59 -19.01
C THR A 310 -7.13 21.50 -19.16
N MET A 311 -7.22 22.61 -18.42
CA MET A 311 -8.31 23.60 -18.53
C MET A 311 -8.30 24.32 -19.88
N GLN A 312 -7.13 24.51 -20.50
CA GLN A 312 -7.03 25.13 -21.82
C GLN A 312 -7.62 24.25 -22.94
N ASN A 313 -7.64 22.92 -22.74
CA ASN A 313 -8.07 21.95 -23.74
C ASN A 313 -9.44 21.30 -23.47
N ARG A 314 -9.98 21.38 -22.24
CA ARG A 314 -11.24 20.72 -21.83
C ARG A 314 -12.12 21.62 -20.98
N ASP A 315 -13.43 21.38 -21.01
CA ASP A 315 -14.49 22.16 -20.35
C ASP A 315 -14.22 22.51 -18.88
N ARG A 316 -14.87 23.59 -18.41
CA ARG A 316 -14.85 24.13 -17.03
C ARG A 316 -15.16 23.13 -15.90
N LEU A 317 -15.61 21.92 -16.24
CA LEU A 317 -15.97 20.83 -15.32
C LEU A 317 -14.79 20.29 -14.51
N PHE A 318 -13.54 20.48 -14.96
CA PHE A 318 -12.37 19.99 -14.24
C PHE A 318 -11.96 20.87 -13.05
N TYR A 319 -12.48 22.09 -12.92
CA TYR A 319 -12.08 23.03 -11.86
C TYR A 319 -12.35 22.47 -10.45
N GLN A 320 -13.50 21.84 -10.25
CA GLN A 320 -13.84 21.18 -8.98
C GLN A 320 -12.86 20.05 -8.62
N TYR A 321 -12.38 19.29 -9.61
CA TYR A 321 -11.37 18.25 -9.40
C TYR A 321 -9.99 18.83 -9.10
N ALA A 322 -9.65 20.01 -9.66
CA ALA A 322 -8.43 20.72 -9.32
C ALA A 322 -8.43 21.17 -7.85
N LEU A 323 -9.51 21.82 -7.41
CA LEU A 323 -9.70 22.22 -6.02
C LEU A 323 -9.69 21.02 -5.07
N MET A 324 -10.33 19.92 -5.46
CA MET A 324 -10.35 18.69 -4.67
C MET A 324 -8.95 18.11 -4.46
N ASN A 325 -8.14 18.01 -5.52
CA ASN A 325 -6.77 17.52 -5.43
C ASN A 325 -5.87 18.47 -4.63
N LEU A 326 -6.08 19.78 -4.77
CA LEU A 326 -5.37 20.79 -3.99
C LEU A 326 -5.70 20.68 -2.51
N ALA A 327 -6.97 20.48 -2.16
CA ALA A 327 -7.40 20.29 -0.77
C ALA A 327 -6.77 19.03 -0.14
N VAL A 328 -6.74 17.92 -0.88
CA VAL A 328 -6.10 16.68 -0.42
C VAL A 328 -4.59 16.89 -0.23
N LEU A 329 -3.92 17.58 -1.16
CA LEU A 329 -2.51 17.92 -1.06
C LEU A 329 -2.22 18.77 0.19
N GLN A 330 -2.97 19.85 0.38
CA GLN A 330 -2.79 20.77 1.51
C GLN A 330 -3.03 20.08 2.85
N ALA A 331 -4.05 19.21 2.93
CA ALA A 331 -4.32 18.43 4.14
C ALA A 331 -3.18 17.46 4.46
N ASP A 332 -2.59 16.85 3.43
CA ASP A 332 -1.49 15.92 3.57
C ASP A 332 -0.20 16.56 4.09
N PHE A 333 -0.03 17.87 3.88
CA PHE A 333 1.11 18.67 4.33
C PHE A 333 0.83 19.50 5.60
N GLY A 334 -0.35 19.36 6.21
CA GLY A 334 -0.70 20.04 7.46
C GLY A 334 -1.26 21.46 7.31
N CYS A 335 -1.50 21.93 6.09
CA CYS A 335 -2.18 23.21 5.81
C CYS A 335 -3.70 23.05 5.91
N TYR A 336 -4.17 22.75 7.12
CA TYR A 336 -5.54 22.28 7.33
C TYR A 336 -6.61 23.36 7.07
N LYS A 337 -6.33 24.63 7.33
CA LYS A 337 -7.29 25.73 7.13
C LYS A 337 -7.57 25.95 5.65
N GLU A 338 -6.50 26.00 4.86
CA GLU A 338 -6.53 26.16 3.42
C GLU A 338 -7.19 24.95 2.76
N ALA A 339 -6.88 23.74 3.23
CA ALA A 339 -7.49 22.51 2.73
C ALA A 339 -9.01 22.49 2.89
N VAL A 340 -9.52 22.91 4.05
CA VAL A 340 -10.97 22.96 4.28
C VAL A 340 -11.62 24.03 3.41
N ALA A 341 -11.01 25.21 3.27
CA ALA A 341 -11.52 26.26 2.40
C ALA A 341 -11.62 25.78 0.94
N ALA A 342 -10.56 25.16 0.41
CA ALA A 342 -10.55 24.59 -0.94
C ALA A 342 -11.58 23.47 -1.12
N MET A 343 -11.79 22.62 -0.11
CA MET A 343 -12.79 21.56 -0.18
C MET A 343 -14.23 22.10 -0.12
N LEU A 344 -14.50 23.15 0.63
CA LEU A 344 -15.83 23.80 0.62
C LEU A 344 -16.12 24.48 -0.72
N GLU A 345 -15.12 25.13 -1.31
CA GLU A 345 -15.25 25.68 -2.66
C GLU A 345 -15.53 24.56 -3.68
N THR A 346 -14.87 23.40 -3.52
CA THR A 346 -15.17 22.18 -4.29
C THR A 346 -16.64 21.76 -4.12
N VAL A 347 -17.19 21.82 -2.91
CA VAL A 347 -18.61 21.50 -2.66
C VAL A 347 -19.56 22.49 -3.34
N SER A 348 -19.26 23.80 -3.29
CA SER A 348 -20.09 24.82 -3.95
C SER A 348 -20.09 24.61 -5.47
N THR A 349 -18.90 24.49 -6.06
CA THR A 349 -18.72 24.33 -7.50
C THR A 349 -19.32 23.01 -8.01
N ALA A 350 -19.16 21.91 -7.27
CA ALA A 350 -19.78 20.63 -7.62
C ALA A 350 -21.32 20.68 -7.55
N ARG A 351 -21.90 21.45 -6.62
CA ARG A 351 -23.36 21.67 -6.54
C ARG A 351 -23.86 22.50 -7.73
N GLU A 352 -23.15 23.57 -8.06
CA GLU A 352 -23.47 24.43 -9.21
C GLU A 352 -23.43 23.63 -10.53
N ASN A 353 -22.40 22.79 -10.69
CA ASN A 353 -22.22 21.92 -11.86
C ASN A 353 -23.08 20.65 -11.84
N ARG A 354 -23.79 20.37 -10.74
CA ARG A 354 -24.57 19.14 -10.49
C ARG A 354 -23.75 17.84 -10.61
N ASP A 355 -22.45 17.88 -10.33
CA ASP A 355 -21.62 16.67 -10.27
C ASP A 355 -21.77 15.97 -8.91
N MET A 356 -22.65 14.97 -8.89
CA MET A 356 -22.91 14.18 -7.68
C MET A 356 -21.74 13.29 -7.26
N THR A 357 -20.82 12.95 -8.18
CA THR A 357 -19.68 12.09 -7.86
C THR A 357 -18.63 12.85 -7.06
N CYS A 358 -18.22 14.03 -7.56
CA CYS A 358 -17.31 14.93 -6.87
C CYS A 358 -17.92 15.41 -5.54
N LEU A 359 -19.21 15.74 -5.52
CA LEU A 359 -19.90 16.18 -4.30
C LEU A 359 -19.87 15.11 -3.21
N ASN A 360 -20.24 13.87 -3.53
CA ASN A 360 -20.27 12.79 -2.55
C ASN A 360 -18.87 12.42 -2.03
N PHE A 361 -17.84 12.51 -2.89
CA PHE A 361 -16.45 12.36 -2.45
C PHE A 361 -16.04 13.49 -1.49
N ALA A 362 -16.28 14.74 -1.86
CA ALA A 362 -15.94 15.91 -1.05
C ALA A 362 -16.64 15.88 0.32
N LEU A 363 -17.91 15.48 0.36
CA LEU A 363 -18.65 15.30 1.62
C LEU A 363 -18.11 14.15 2.47
N ASN A 364 -17.74 13.03 1.86
CA ASN A 364 -17.11 11.91 2.57
C ASN A 364 -15.74 12.31 3.14
N TRP A 365 -14.95 13.04 2.36
CA TRP A 365 -13.67 13.57 2.80
C TRP A 365 -13.85 14.56 3.96
N LEU A 366 -14.78 15.52 3.84
CA LEU A 366 -15.09 16.49 4.91
C LEU A 366 -15.55 15.79 6.19
N PHE A 367 -16.33 14.71 6.09
CA PHE A 367 -16.73 13.91 7.25
C PHE A 367 -15.51 13.31 7.97
N HIS A 368 -14.60 12.68 7.22
CA HIS A 368 -13.40 12.08 7.80
C HIS A 368 -12.43 13.14 8.34
N PHE A 369 -12.25 14.24 7.62
CA PHE A 369 -11.37 15.34 7.98
C PHE A 369 -11.86 16.09 9.21
N GLY A 370 -13.16 16.41 9.27
CA GLY A 370 -13.76 17.05 10.45
C GLY A 370 -13.71 16.20 11.71
N ARG A 371 -13.67 14.87 11.54
CA ARG A 371 -13.44 13.96 12.66
C ARG A 371 -11.98 13.96 13.14
N ALA A 372 -11.03 14.07 12.22
CA ALA A 372 -9.61 14.13 12.56
C ALA A 372 -9.25 15.47 13.22
N HIS A 373 -9.85 16.57 12.75
CA HIS A 373 -9.59 17.94 13.21
C HIS A 373 -10.89 18.66 13.62
N PRO A 374 -11.47 18.31 14.78
CA PRO A 374 -12.75 18.88 15.23
C PRO A 374 -12.67 20.39 15.44
N ASP A 375 -11.54 20.92 15.93
CA ASP A 375 -11.36 22.35 16.22
C ASP A 375 -11.51 23.25 14.99
N LEU A 376 -11.11 22.74 13.83
CA LEU A 376 -11.21 23.46 12.57
C LEU A 376 -12.64 23.44 12.04
N VAL A 377 -13.33 22.33 12.21
CA VAL A 377 -14.67 22.13 11.68
C VAL A 377 -15.77 22.67 12.60
N GLN A 378 -15.53 22.83 13.91
CA GLN A 378 -16.47 23.45 14.84
C GLN A 378 -16.80 24.91 14.46
N ASN A 379 -15.84 25.64 13.89
CA ASN A 379 -16.03 27.00 13.36
C ASN A 379 -16.82 27.04 12.04
N LEU A 380 -16.97 25.88 11.40
CA LEU A 380 -17.61 25.69 10.09
C LEU A 380 -18.99 25.03 10.19
N GLU A 381 -19.18 24.11 11.14
CA GLU A 381 -20.47 23.47 11.49
C GLU A 381 -21.49 24.49 11.98
N SER A 382 -21.06 25.60 12.59
CA SER A 382 -21.94 26.72 12.96
C SER A 382 -22.58 27.39 11.74
N ASN A 383 -22.01 27.21 10.54
CA ASN A 383 -22.47 27.81 9.28
C ASN A 383 -22.80 26.80 8.17
N SER A 384 -22.58 25.49 8.36
CA SER A 384 -22.60 24.50 7.28
C SER A 384 -23.64 23.39 7.46
N LEU A 385 -24.22 22.97 6.34
CA LEU A 385 -25.30 21.98 6.15
C LEU A 385 -24.99 20.54 6.60
N LEU A 386 -23.86 20.28 7.27
CA LEU A 386 -23.52 18.97 7.82
C LEU A 386 -24.26 18.83 9.16
N GLY A 387 -25.38 18.12 9.16
CA GLY A 387 -26.08 17.70 10.38
C GLY A 387 -25.19 16.84 11.28
N THR A 388 -25.79 16.19 12.30
CA THR A 388 -25.01 15.34 13.21
C THR A 388 -24.23 14.27 12.42
N GLY A 389 -23.02 13.88 12.86
CA GLY A 389 -22.17 12.94 12.10
C GLY A 389 -22.82 11.59 11.73
N LYS A 390 -23.92 11.21 12.37
CA LYS A 390 -24.74 10.05 11.98
C LYS A 390 -25.69 10.36 10.81
N GLU A 391 -26.25 11.56 10.74
CA GLU A 391 -27.13 12.02 9.66
C GLU A 391 -26.39 12.22 8.34
N SER A 392 -25.16 12.77 8.40
CA SER A 392 -24.32 12.94 7.21
C SER A 392 -23.94 11.60 6.56
N LEU A 393 -23.56 10.61 7.36
CA LEU A 393 -23.30 9.25 6.87
C LEU A 393 -24.56 8.56 6.33
N ALA A 394 -25.70 8.71 7.01
CA ALA A 394 -26.96 8.13 6.54
C ALA A 394 -27.38 8.73 5.18
N PHE A 395 -27.21 10.04 5.01
CA PHE A 395 -27.42 10.72 3.74
C PHE A 395 -26.47 10.20 2.65
N LEU A 396 -25.16 10.15 2.94
CA LEU A 396 -24.15 9.64 2.00
C LEU A 396 -24.41 8.19 1.60
N ARG A 397 -24.88 7.35 2.53
CA ARG A 397 -25.21 5.95 2.26
C ARG A 397 -26.34 5.82 1.24
N VAL A 398 -27.41 6.60 1.40
CA VAL A 398 -28.54 6.62 0.45
C VAL A 398 -28.08 7.15 -0.90
N LYS A 399 -27.35 8.27 -0.93
CA LYS A 399 -26.87 8.89 -2.16
C LYS A 399 -25.84 8.04 -2.91
N ALA A 400 -24.92 7.38 -2.21
CA ALA A 400 -23.95 6.47 -2.82
C ALA A 400 -24.64 5.25 -3.46
N ARG A 401 -25.73 4.75 -2.85
CA ARG A 401 -26.55 3.69 -3.42
C ARG A 401 -27.33 4.14 -4.66
N GLU A 402 -27.95 5.32 -4.62
CA GLU A 402 -28.70 5.90 -5.75
C GLU A 402 -27.81 6.19 -6.95
N THR A 403 -26.60 6.67 -6.71
CA THR A 403 -25.62 7.02 -7.76
C THR A 403 -24.81 5.82 -8.29
N GLY A 404 -24.98 4.63 -7.70
CA GLY A 404 -24.23 3.43 -8.08
C GLY A 404 -22.75 3.45 -7.69
N MET A 405 -22.34 4.30 -6.76
CA MET A 405 -20.96 4.39 -6.27
C MET A 405 -20.69 3.34 -5.19
N PHE A 406 -20.38 2.11 -5.60
CA PHE A 406 -20.20 0.97 -4.68
C PHE A 406 -18.99 1.08 -3.75
N THR A 407 -17.88 1.67 -4.21
CA THR A 407 -16.67 1.88 -3.40
C THR A 407 -16.95 2.84 -2.24
N LEU A 408 -17.58 3.97 -2.56
CA LEU A 408 -18.04 4.94 -1.57
C LEU A 408 -19.09 4.33 -0.63
N TRP A 409 -20.06 3.60 -1.17
CA TRP A 409 -21.10 2.97 -0.35
C TRP A 409 -20.51 1.98 0.68
N SER A 410 -19.54 1.16 0.26
CA SER A 410 -18.81 0.27 1.16
C SER A 410 -18.02 1.06 2.22
N SER A 411 -17.30 2.11 1.81
CA SER A 411 -16.56 2.99 2.73
C SER A 411 -17.48 3.65 3.77
N VAL A 412 -18.65 4.14 3.35
CA VAL A 412 -19.64 4.75 4.24
C VAL A 412 -20.15 3.74 5.26
N LEU A 413 -20.49 2.51 4.83
CA LEU A 413 -20.90 1.44 5.76
C LEU A 413 -19.82 1.09 6.79
N LEU A 414 -18.55 1.01 6.37
CA LEU A 414 -17.43 0.78 7.27
C LEU A 414 -17.24 1.98 8.23
N SER A 415 -17.43 3.20 7.76
CA SER A 415 -17.33 4.41 8.58
C SER A 415 -18.48 4.53 9.60
N GLU A 416 -19.70 4.10 9.23
CA GLU A 416 -20.86 3.98 10.14
C GLU A 416 -20.56 2.96 11.24
N ALA A 417 -20.03 1.78 10.87
CA ALA A 417 -19.63 0.76 11.82
C ALA A 417 -18.53 1.27 12.78
N LYS A 418 -17.49 1.91 12.23
CA LYS A 418 -16.41 2.53 13.03
C LYS A 418 -16.99 3.58 13.99
N LEU A 419 -17.83 4.49 13.52
CA LEU A 419 -18.48 5.51 14.35
C LEU A 419 -19.34 4.88 15.46
N GLY A 420 -20.12 3.86 15.12
CA GLY A 420 -20.93 3.13 16.10
C GLY A 420 -20.09 2.52 17.22
N LEU A 421 -18.99 1.86 16.86
CA LEU A 421 -18.06 1.27 17.84
C LEU A 421 -17.39 2.33 18.74
N LEU A 422 -16.97 3.47 18.16
CA LEU A 422 -16.32 4.54 18.90
C LEU A 422 -17.27 5.22 19.91
N ASN A 423 -18.56 5.31 19.57
CA ASN A 423 -19.60 5.84 20.46
C ASN A 423 -20.05 4.82 21.54
N GLY A 424 -19.71 3.54 21.39
CA GLY A 424 -20.21 2.47 22.25
C GLY A 424 -21.64 2.02 21.91
N ASP A 425 -22.07 2.20 20.65
CA ASP A 425 -23.32 1.66 20.13
C ASP A 425 -23.27 0.11 20.06
N SER A 426 -24.40 -0.52 19.72
CA SER A 426 -24.51 -1.99 19.65
C SER A 426 -23.47 -2.62 18.70
N VAL A 427 -22.74 -3.62 19.20
CA VAL A 427 -21.79 -4.40 18.38
C VAL A 427 -22.50 -5.12 17.23
N ALA A 428 -23.75 -5.53 17.42
CA ALA A 428 -24.52 -6.24 16.40
C ALA A 428 -24.80 -5.37 15.16
N THR A 429 -25.13 -4.09 15.36
CA THR A 429 -25.38 -3.15 14.25
C THR A 429 -24.10 -2.80 13.52
N ALA A 430 -22.98 -2.66 14.24
CA ALA A 430 -21.67 -2.48 13.62
C ALA A 430 -21.26 -3.70 12.78
N PHE A 431 -21.49 -4.90 13.29
CA PHE A 431 -21.22 -6.14 12.56
C PHE A 431 -22.11 -6.29 11.33
N GLU A 432 -23.39 -5.94 11.42
CA GLU A 432 -24.32 -5.92 10.28
C GLU A 432 -23.82 -5.01 9.14
N SER A 433 -23.35 -3.80 9.47
CA SER A 433 -22.78 -2.89 8.47
C SER A 433 -21.48 -3.42 7.84
N ILE A 434 -20.62 -4.08 8.64
CA ILE A 434 -19.41 -4.75 8.15
C ILE A 434 -19.75 -5.89 7.18
N VAL A 435 -20.73 -6.73 7.51
CA VAL A 435 -21.17 -7.85 6.66
C VAL A 435 -21.83 -7.36 5.36
N ARG A 436 -22.60 -6.27 5.44
CA ARG A 436 -23.14 -5.62 4.23
C ARG A 436 -22.01 -5.12 3.33
N SER A 437 -21.00 -4.48 3.90
CA SER A 437 -19.79 -4.06 3.16
C SER A 437 -19.09 -5.26 2.50
N SER A 438 -18.90 -6.37 3.21
CA SER A 438 -18.26 -7.57 2.61
C SER A 438 -19.07 -8.15 1.45
N HIS A 439 -20.40 -8.18 1.55
CA HIS A 439 -21.25 -8.67 0.47
C HIS A 439 -21.05 -7.86 -0.82
N ILE A 440 -21.03 -6.53 -0.71
CA ILE A 440 -20.84 -5.62 -1.86
C ILE A 440 -19.45 -5.78 -2.46
N ILE A 441 -18.42 -5.90 -1.62
CA ILE A 441 -17.04 -6.09 -2.06
C ILE A 441 -16.90 -7.37 -2.90
N VAL A 442 -17.51 -8.47 -2.44
CA VAL A 442 -17.48 -9.75 -3.14
C VAL A 442 -18.31 -9.72 -4.42
N GLU A 443 -19.55 -9.21 -4.37
CA GLU A 443 -20.44 -9.15 -5.53
C GLU A 443 -19.86 -8.30 -6.68
N ARG A 444 -19.18 -7.21 -6.34
CA ARG A 444 -18.60 -6.25 -7.31
C ARG A 444 -17.12 -6.46 -7.58
N ASN A 445 -16.50 -7.50 -7.01
CA ASN A 445 -15.07 -7.82 -7.16
C ASN A 445 -14.14 -6.62 -6.86
N MET A 446 -14.44 -5.88 -5.78
CA MET A 446 -13.70 -4.67 -5.40
C MET A 446 -12.47 -5.00 -4.55
N ASN A 447 -11.42 -5.54 -5.18
CA ASN A 447 -10.25 -6.08 -4.49
C ASN A 447 -9.52 -5.08 -3.58
N ASN A 448 -9.48 -3.79 -3.95
CA ASN A 448 -8.78 -2.76 -3.19
C ASN A 448 -9.45 -2.48 -1.83
N MET A 449 -10.73 -2.81 -1.65
CA MET A 449 -11.49 -2.50 -0.44
C MET A 449 -11.31 -3.55 0.67
N PHE A 450 -10.68 -4.69 0.40
CA PHE A 450 -10.46 -5.73 1.41
C PHE A 450 -9.57 -5.25 2.56
N GLY A 451 -8.64 -4.32 2.32
CA GLY A 451 -7.75 -3.78 3.36
C GLY A 451 -8.51 -3.03 4.45
N SER A 452 -9.25 -1.98 4.07
CA SER A 452 -10.12 -1.24 5.00
C SER A 452 -11.17 -2.13 5.69
N HIS A 453 -11.77 -3.09 4.99
CA HIS A 453 -12.72 -4.04 5.57
C HIS A 453 -12.05 -4.93 6.63
N LEU A 454 -10.98 -5.63 6.29
CA LEU A 454 -10.30 -6.57 7.20
C LEU A 454 -9.63 -5.83 8.37
N SER A 455 -9.17 -4.59 8.15
CA SER A 455 -8.68 -3.72 9.22
C SER A 455 -9.75 -3.36 10.24
N LEU A 456 -11.00 -3.11 9.81
CA LEU A 456 -12.08 -2.87 10.76
C LEU A 456 -12.52 -4.16 11.47
N THR A 457 -12.52 -5.31 10.77
CA THR A 457 -12.86 -6.60 11.41
C THR A 457 -11.84 -7.02 12.47
N SER A 458 -10.54 -6.86 12.21
CA SER A 458 -9.48 -7.14 13.20
C SER A 458 -9.63 -6.24 14.43
N ALA A 459 -9.84 -4.94 14.23
CA ALA A 459 -10.09 -4.01 15.34
C ALA A 459 -11.35 -4.37 16.15
N LEU A 460 -12.40 -4.91 15.51
CA LEU A 460 -13.58 -5.40 16.20
C LEU A 460 -13.27 -6.64 17.05
N TRP A 461 -12.51 -7.60 16.52
CA TRP A 461 -12.08 -8.76 17.28
C TRP A 461 -11.21 -8.39 18.49
N ASP A 462 -10.29 -7.44 18.31
CA ASP A 462 -9.48 -6.90 19.42
C ASP A 462 -10.35 -6.23 20.48
N ARG A 463 -11.38 -5.48 20.08
CA ARG A 463 -12.35 -4.86 21.00
C ARG A 463 -13.07 -5.89 21.87
N LEU A 464 -13.45 -7.02 21.26
CA LEU A 464 -14.09 -8.15 21.93
C LEU A 464 -13.10 -9.04 22.69
N GLY A 465 -11.80 -8.75 22.63
CA GLY A 465 -10.77 -9.55 23.30
C GLY A 465 -10.53 -10.90 22.65
N LEU A 466 -10.81 -11.06 21.35
CA LEU A 466 -10.52 -12.25 20.56
C LEU A 466 -9.29 -12.00 19.67
N SER A 467 -8.12 -11.93 20.31
CA SER A 467 -6.84 -11.58 19.65
C SER A 467 -6.38 -12.60 18.62
N THR A 468 -6.69 -13.89 18.82
CA THR A 468 -6.41 -14.95 17.83
C THR A 468 -7.15 -14.71 16.52
N LEU A 469 -8.43 -14.35 16.57
CA LEU A 469 -9.21 -14.02 15.38
C LEU A 469 -8.71 -12.75 14.71
N SER A 470 -8.32 -11.73 15.49
CA SER A 470 -7.69 -10.53 14.95
C SER A 470 -6.38 -10.85 14.21
N SER A 471 -5.54 -11.71 14.78
CA SER A 471 -4.30 -12.12 14.12
C SER A 471 -4.56 -12.91 12.83
N ALA A 472 -5.54 -13.82 12.85
CA ALA A 472 -5.92 -14.62 11.69
C ALA A 472 -6.50 -13.75 10.57
N THR A 473 -7.34 -12.74 10.87
CA THR A 473 -7.87 -11.84 9.83
C THR A 473 -6.78 -10.98 9.21
N CYS A 474 -5.82 -10.50 10.01
CA CYS A 474 -4.65 -9.81 9.48
C CYS A 474 -3.79 -10.73 8.60
N GLU A 475 -3.56 -11.98 9.00
CA GLU A 475 -2.81 -12.95 8.18
C GLU A 475 -3.51 -13.31 6.87
N VAL A 476 -4.84 -13.48 6.90
CA VAL A 476 -5.64 -13.74 5.69
C VAL A 476 -5.52 -12.58 4.71
N PHE A 477 -5.55 -11.32 5.21
CA PHE A 477 -5.29 -10.17 4.37
C PHE A 477 -3.90 -10.23 3.72
N LEU A 478 -2.85 -10.44 4.52
CA LEU A 478 -1.47 -10.44 4.04
C LEU A 478 -1.22 -11.54 3.00
N LYS A 479 -1.81 -12.73 3.18
CA LYS A 479 -1.61 -13.87 2.27
C LYS A 479 -2.48 -13.78 1.00
N CYS A 480 -3.72 -13.30 1.11
CA CYS A 480 -4.70 -13.41 0.02
C CYS A 480 -4.96 -12.07 -0.70
N HIS A 481 -4.84 -10.94 -0.01
CA HIS A 481 -5.35 -9.64 -0.49
C HIS A 481 -4.31 -8.53 -0.59
N ALA A 482 -3.17 -8.62 0.12
CA ALA A 482 -2.12 -7.58 0.09
C ALA A 482 -1.66 -7.22 -1.32
N ARG A 483 -1.59 -8.20 -2.22
CA ARG A 483 -1.17 -7.98 -3.62
C ARG A 483 -2.02 -6.96 -4.36
N ASN A 484 -3.30 -6.86 -4.06
CA ASN A 484 -4.24 -5.98 -4.76
C ASN A 484 -4.63 -4.76 -3.92
N ALA A 485 -4.08 -4.62 -2.71
CA ALA A 485 -4.42 -3.56 -1.78
C ALA A 485 -3.43 -2.39 -1.87
N ILE A 486 -3.82 -1.26 -1.30
CA ILE A 486 -2.95 -0.10 -1.12
C ILE A 486 -1.88 -0.47 -0.08
N PHE A 487 -0.63 -0.07 -0.31
CA PHE A 487 0.48 -0.40 0.61
C PHE A 487 0.24 0.14 2.04
N ASP A 488 -0.47 1.26 2.18
CA ASP A 488 -0.87 1.80 3.49
C ASP A 488 -1.70 0.80 4.32
N ASP A 489 -2.61 0.06 3.69
CA ASP A 489 -3.41 -0.97 4.37
C ASP A 489 -2.54 -2.17 4.79
N GLU A 490 -1.59 -2.57 3.94
CA GLU A 490 -0.60 -3.61 4.25
C GLU A 490 0.31 -3.22 5.42
N LEU A 491 0.82 -1.99 5.40
CA LEU A 491 1.65 -1.45 6.46
C LEU A 491 0.87 -1.39 7.78
N LYS A 492 -0.37 -0.89 7.77
CA LYS A 492 -1.22 -0.79 8.97
C LYS A 492 -1.51 -2.15 9.60
N LEU A 493 -1.88 -3.14 8.80
CA LEU A 493 -2.17 -4.49 9.29
C LEU A 493 -0.91 -5.20 9.78
N THR A 494 0.23 -5.00 9.11
CA THR A 494 1.53 -5.52 9.55
C THR A 494 1.96 -4.90 10.88
N CYS A 495 1.84 -3.57 11.02
CA CYS A 495 2.12 -2.86 12.27
C CYS A 495 1.21 -3.33 13.41
N ARG A 496 -0.08 -3.58 13.16
CA ARG A 496 -1.00 -4.14 14.16
C ARG A 496 -0.57 -5.54 14.61
N LEU A 497 -0.22 -6.42 13.67
CA LEU A 497 0.32 -7.75 13.99
C LEU A 497 1.62 -7.67 14.80
N ALA A 498 2.53 -6.76 14.42
CA ALA A 498 3.77 -6.54 15.14
C ALA A 498 3.52 -6.07 16.59
N LEU A 499 2.55 -5.16 16.81
CA LEU A 499 2.14 -4.76 18.16
C LEU A 499 1.51 -5.92 18.96
N LEU A 500 0.71 -6.77 18.33
CA LEU A 500 0.13 -7.95 18.97
C LEU A 500 1.24 -8.94 19.40
N LEU A 501 2.23 -9.21 18.54
CA LEU A 501 3.40 -10.03 18.87
C LEU A 501 4.23 -9.40 20.00
N ALA A 502 4.47 -8.09 19.94
CA ALA A 502 5.14 -7.34 20.99
C ALA A 502 4.36 -7.32 22.32
N SER A 503 3.04 -7.51 22.30
CA SER A 503 2.24 -7.66 23.53
C SER A 503 2.37 -9.03 24.19
N ARG A 504 2.89 -10.03 23.46
CA ARG A 504 3.20 -11.39 23.93
C ARG A 504 4.71 -11.57 24.22
N GLY A 505 5.47 -10.48 24.23
CA GLY A 505 6.93 -10.50 24.39
C GLY A 505 7.74 -11.09 23.23
N ARG A 506 7.10 -11.44 22.09
CA ARG A 506 7.79 -11.89 20.88
C ARG A 506 8.32 -10.71 20.07
N TYR A 507 9.26 -9.95 20.66
CA TYR A 507 9.78 -8.71 20.05
C TYR A 507 10.58 -8.98 18.77
N ASP A 508 11.36 -10.06 18.71
CA ASP A 508 12.18 -10.38 17.55
C ASP A 508 11.31 -10.77 16.34
N ASP A 509 10.25 -11.54 16.57
CA ASP A 509 9.26 -11.86 15.53
C ASP A 509 8.49 -10.62 15.06
N ALA A 510 8.20 -9.69 15.97
CA ALA A 510 7.58 -8.42 15.62
C ALA A 510 8.50 -7.56 14.73
N MET A 511 9.80 -7.55 15.02
CA MET A 511 10.81 -6.82 14.23
C MET A 511 11.02 -7.45 12.86
N THR A 512 11.18 -8.78 12.78
CA THR A 512 11.31 -9.48 11.49
C THR A 512 10.08 -9.26 10.61
N LYS A 513 8.87 -9.20 11.18
CA LYS A 513 7.66 -8.85 10.42
C LYS A 513 7.69 -7.45 9.83
N LEU A 514 8.25 -6.47 10.53
CA LEU A 514 8.42 -5.11 10.01
C LEU A 514 9.56 -4.99 8.99
N GLU A 515 10.62 -5.78 9.14
CA GLU A 515 11.78 -5.80 8.23
C GLU A 515 11.50 -6.54 6.92
N ASN A 516 10.53 -7.46 6.91
CA ASN A 516 10.09 -8.16 5.70
C ASN A 516 9.24 -7.29 4.74
N LEU A 517 8.95 -6.03 5.09
CA LEU A 517 8.24 -5.11 4.21
C LEU A 517 9.15 -4.62 3.08
N GLU A 518 8.58 -4.38 1.90
CA GLU A 518 9.36 -4.01 0.72
C GLU A 518 9.99 -2.61 0.83
N ASP A 519 11.31 -2.53 0.64
CA ASP A 519 12.09 -1.28 0.70
C ASP A 519 11.60 -0.21 -0.30
N ASN A 520 11.21 -0.59 -1.51
CA ASN A 520 10.76 0.37 -2.54
C ASN A 520 9.43 1.03 -2.14
N SER A 521 8.55 0.31 -1.47
CA SER A 521 7.26 0.81 -0.98
C SER A 521 7.45 1.76 0.22
N LEU A 522 8.49 1.54 1.04
CA LEU A 522 8.91 2.41 2.14
C LEU A 522 9.63 3.70 1.70
N ARG A 523 9.88 3.91 0.40
CA ARG A 523 10.45 5.18 -0.13
C ARG A 523 9.45 6.34 -0.13
N SER A 524 8.16 6.05 0.00
CA SER A 524 7.12 7.07 0.19
C SER A 524 7.23 7.65 1.60
N TRP A 525 7.22 8.98 1.72
CA TRP A 525 7.53 9.65 2.99
C TRP A 525 6.58 9.27 4.14
N LYS A 526 5.26 9.24 3.90
CA LYS A 526 4.24 8.89 4.91
C LYS A 526 4.38 7.44 5.42
N PRO A 527 4.34 6.41 4.56
CA PRO A 527 4.60 5.03 4.97
C PRO A 527 5.94 4.87 5.69
N SER A 528 6.99 5.54 5.21
CA SER A 528 8.31 5.52 5.85
C SER A 528 8.25 6.04 7.28
N GLN A 529 7.67 7.22 7.50
CA GLN A 529 7.53 7.78 8.84
C GLN A 529 6.70 6.88 9.75
N TYR A 530 5.61 6.33 9.24
CA TYR A 530 4.76 5.40 9.98
C TYR A 530 5.54 4.16 10.42
N TRP A 531 6.27 3.53 9.50
CA TRP A 531 7.13 2.37 9.77
C TRP A 531 8.20 2.66 10.83
N HIS A 532 8.94 3.78 10.68
CA HIS A 532 9.98 4.19 11.64
C HIS A 532 9.39 4.42 13.04
N LYS A 533 8.21 5.03 13.14
CA LYS A 533 7.52 5.29 14.40
C LYS A 533 7.07 3.99 15.09
N TYR A 534 6.47 3.04 14.37
CA TYR A 534 6.10 1.73 14.96
C TYR A 534 7.32 0.92 15.39
N ARG A 535 8.40 0.95 14.60
CA ARG A 535 9.68 0.33 14.96
C ARG A 535 10.24 0.94 16.26
N GLY A 536 10.21 2.27 16.36
CA GLY A 536 10.61 3.00 17.57
C GLY A 536 9.75 2.64 18.79
N VAL A 537 8.43 2.52 18.61
CA VAL A 537 7.48 2.13 19.65
C VAL A 537 7.75 0.72 20.20
N ILE A 538 8.01 -0.27 19.32
CA ILE A 538 8.27 -1.65 19.74
C ILE A 538 9.58 -1.73 20.54
N LYS A 539 10.63 -1.03 20.07
CA LYS A 539 11.90 -0.92 20.79
C LYS A 539 11.75 -0.22 22.14
N LEU A 540 11.07 0.92 22.15
CA LEU A 540 10.77 1.67 23.38
C LEU A 540 10.05 0.79 24.41
N LYS A 541 9.06 0.00 23.96
CA LYS A 541 8.35 -0.93 24.83
C LYS A 541 9.28 -1.99 25.41
N ARG A 542 10.16 -2.59 24.59
CA ARG A 542 11.17 -3.57 25.04
C ARG A 542 12.14 -2.96 26.06
N ASP A 543 12.68 -1.77 25.77
CA ASP A 543 13.61 -1.07 26.66
C ASP A 543 12.96 -0.74 28.01
N LEU A 544 11.69 -0.34 28.01
CA LEU A 544 10.92 -0.12 29.24
C LEU A 544 10.76 -1.41 30.06
N HIS A 545 10.48 -2.55 29.41
CA HIS A 545 10.38 -3.85 30.09
C HIS A 545 11.73 -4.32 30.66
N HIS A 546 12.84 -4.07 29.95
CA HIS A 546 14.20 -4.32 30.44
C HIS A 546 14.69 -3.30 31.48
N ASN A 547 13.91 -2.24 31.72
CA ASN A 547 14.26 -1.13 32.61
C ASN A 547 15.48 -0.31 32.15
N ASN A 548 15.78 -0.29 30.85
CA ASN A 548 16.76 0.63 30.25
C ASN A 548 16.13 2.02 30.05
N LEU A 549 16.15 2.83 31.11
CA LEU A 549 15.51 4.14 31.11
C LEU A 549 16.22 5.16 30.20
N GLU A 550 17.54 5.07 30.04
CA GLU A 550 18.29 5.99 29.18
C GLU A 550 18.00 5.76 27.70
N GLY A 551 18.02 4.50 27.25
CA GLY A 551 17.63 4.12 25.89
C GLY A 551 16.20 4.54 25.59
N ALA A 552 15.29 4.27 26.53
CA ALA A 552 13.89 4.68 26.43
C ALA A 552 13.72 6.20 26.30
N GLU A 553 14.48 7.01 27.07
CA GLU A 553 14.43 8.48 26.98
C GLU A 553 14.89 8.98 25.60
N ARG A 554 15.98 8.42 25.07
CA ARG A 554 16.49 8.79 23.73
C ARG A 554 15.45 8.48 22.66
N LEU A 555 14.91 7.25 22.63
CA LEU A 555 13.88 6.86 21.66
C LEU A 555 12.61 7.70 21.80
N LEU A 556 12.17 7.94 23.04
CA LEU A 556 10.98 8.74 23.29
C LEU A 556 11.17 10.20 22.86
N SER A 557 12.34 10.78 23.09
CA SER A 557 12.67 12.13 22.63
C SER A 557 12.66 12.23 21.10
N GLN A 558 13.16 11.20 20.40
CA GLN A 558 13.13 11.13 18.93
C GLN A 558 11.69 11.05 18.40
N ILE A 559 10.83 10.25 19.04
CA ILE A 559 9.42 10.12 18.64
C ILE A 559 8.67 11.43 18.92
N LEU A 560 8.89 12.07 20.08
CA LEU A 560 8.23 13.32 20.45
C LEU A 560 8.73 14.55 19.67
N GLN A 561 9.92 14.49 19.04
CA GLN A 561 10.39 15.55 18.14
C GLN A 561 9.53 15.65 16.87
N SER A 562 8.81 14.58 16.48
CA SER A 562 7.82 14.66 15.41
C SER A 562 6.56 15.40 15.89
N LYS A 563 5.98 16.26 15.05
CA LYS A 563 4.77 17.02 15.43
C LYS A 563 3.65 16.04 15.77
N MET A 564 2.90 16.34 16.84
CA MET A 564 1.76 15.51 17.25
C MET A 564 0.67 15.44 16.18
N ASP A 565 0.57 16.45 15.31
CA ASP A 565 -0.35 16.49 14.17
C ASP A 565 0.01 15.49 13.06
N ASP A 566 1.29 15.03 13.00
CA ASP A 566 1.76 14.04 12.03
C ASP A 566 1.54 12.59 12.52
N LEU A 567 0.93 12.41 13.69
CA LEU A 567 0.67 11.11 14.32
C LEU A 567 -0.80 10.75 14.17
N GLU A 568 -1.10 9.53 13.67
CA GLU A 568 -2.46 8.99 13.79
C GLU A 568 -2.87 9.00 15.28
N PRO A 569 -4.15 9.31 15.59
CA PRO A 569 -4.59 9.51 16.98
C PRO A 569 -4.34 8.29 17.88
N ASP A 570 -4.44 7.09 17.32
CA ASP A 570 -4.16 5.83 18.02
C ASP A 570 -2.66 5.70 18.37
N MET A 571 -1.78 6.13 17.46
CA MET A 571 -0.33 6.12 17.68
C MET A 571 0.08 7.19 18.69
N ALA A 572 -0.48 8.40 18.57
CA ALA A 572 -0.23 9.48 19.54
C ALA A 572 -0.60 9.03 20.96
N PHE A 573 -1.77 8.42 21.12
CA PHE A 573 -2.21 7.86 22.40
C PHE A 573 -1.26 6.77 22.94
N LEU A 574 -0.77 5.90 22.05
CA LEU A 574 0.16 4.84 22.43
C LEU A 574 1.51 5.42 22.90
N VAL A 575 2.06 6.40 22.19
CA VAL A 575 3.29 7.10 22.58
C VAL A 575 3.12 7.80 23.93
N ASP A 576 2.01 8.50 24.13
CA ASP A 576 1.70 9.14 25.41
C ASP A 576 1.56 8.11 26.55
N THR A 577 0.96 6.94 26.27
CA THR A 577 0.85 5.85 27.26
C THR A 577 2.23 5.32 27.65
N LEU A 578 3.14 5.15 26.69
CA LEU A 578 4.54 4.74 26.96
C LEU A 578 5.31 5.84 27.70
N HIS A 579 5.03 7.11 27.44
CA HIS A 579 5.60 8.22 28.20
C HIS A 579 5.16 8.21 29.67
N ILE A 580 3.88 7.91 29.92
CA ILE A 580 3.37 7.75 31.29
C ILE A 580 4.05 6.55 31.98
N ASP A 581 4.25 5.43 31.28
CA ASP A 581 4.97 4.27 31.86
C ASP A 581 6.44 4.61 32.17
N TYR A 582 7.13 5.33 31.27
CA TYR A 582 8.48 5.84 31.49
C TYR A 582 8.57 6.71 32.76
N LEU A 583 7.70 7.72 32.89
CA LEU A 583 7.66 8.59 34.07
C LEU A 583 7.36 7.80 35.35
N THR A 584 6.48 6.80 35.26
CA THR A 584 6.13 5.91 36.39
C THR A 584 7.33 5.07 36.82
N ARG A 585 8.11 4.52 35.87
CA ARG A 585 9.33 3.74 36.17
C ARG A 585 10.47 4.60 36.72
N ARG A 586 10.57 5.86 36.27
CA ARG A 586 11.51 6.86 36.84
C ARG A 586 11.11 7.32 38.25
N GLY A 587 9.84 7.16 38.62
CA GLY A 587 9.29 7.57 39.91
C GLY A 587 8.71 8.99 39.94
N ASP A 588 8.68 9.69 38.80
CA ASP A 588 8.05 11.02 38.70
C ASP A 588 6.53 10.87 38.45
N LEU A 589 5.83 10.56 39.54
CA LEU A 589 4.38 10.38 39.51
C LEU A 589 3.63 11.70 39.27
N GLN A 590 4.21 12.84 39.66
CA GLN A 590 3.55 14.14 39.52
C GLN A 590 3.47 14.55 38.05
N ALA A 591 4.56 14.41 37.31
CA ALA A 591 4.56 14.64 35.87
C ALA A 591 3.62 13.67 35.14
N ALA A 592 3.60 12.39 35.55
CA ALA A 592 2.71 11.38 34.98
C ALA A 592 1.22 11.75 35.17
N PHE A 593 0.83 12.20 36.37
CA PHE A 593 -0.53 12.67 36.63
C PHE A 593 -0.89 13.92 35.82
N ALA A 594 0.01 14.90 35.76
CA ALA A 594 -0.21 16.12 34.98
C ALA A 594 -0.44 15.82 33.50
N LYS A 595 0.32 14.86 32.93
CA LYS A 595 0.14 14.40 31.55
C LYS A 595 -1.21 13.70 31.35
N VAL A 596 -1.60 12.79 32.24
CA VAL A 596 -2.93 12.13 32.17
C VAL A 596 -4.07 13.14 32.25
N ASP A 597 -4.00 14.10 33.17
CA ASP A 597 -5.04 15.12 33.31
C ASP A 597 -5.09 16.05 32.09
N SER A 598 -3.94 16.38 31.48
CA SER A 598 -3.87 17.11 30.20
C SER A 598 -4.51 16.33 29.05
N MET A 599 -4.31 15.01 28.98
CA MET A 599 -4.93 14.18 27.95
C MET A 599 -6.45 14.05 28.17
N MET A 600 -6.89 13.95 29.42
CA MET A 600 -8.32 13.89 29.73
C MET A 600 -9.04 15.19 29.39
N SER A 601 -8.44 16.36 29.66
CA SER A 601 -9.06 17.65 29.32
C SER A 601 -9.19 17.85 27.81
N GLN A 602 -8.19 17.43 27.01
CA GLN A 602 -8.28 17.41 25.55
C GLN A 602 -9.45 16.54 25.07
N LEU A 603 -9.59 15.31 25.61
CA LEU A 603 -10.66 14.39 25.21
C LEU A 603 -12.08 14.84 25.63
N GLU A 604 -12.21 15.57 26.75
CA GLU A 604 -13.51 16.09 27.20
C GLU A 604 -14.06 17.17 26.25
N ASN A 605 -13.18 17.94 25.61
CA ASN A 605 -13.57 18.98 24.64
C ASN A 605 -14.07 18.38 23.31
N GLU A 606 -13.57 17.20 22.94
CA GLU A 606 -13.70 16.69 21.56
C GLU A 606 -14.77 15.59 21.38
N LYS A 607 -15.60 15.30 22.40
CA LYS A 607 -16.57 14.17 22.40
C LYS A 607 -15.94 12.88 21.82
N LYS A 608 -14.73 12.57 22.29
CA LYS A 608 -13.89 11.52 21.71
C LYS A 608 -14.19 10.11 22.22
N ASP A 609 -13.63 9.18 21.46
CA ASP A 609 -13.67 7.73 21.55
C ASP A 609 -13.76 7.15 22.98
N VAL A 610 -14.78 6.32 23.20
CA VAL A 610 -15.05 5.66 24.48
C VAL A 610 -13.86 4.82 24.94
N VAL A 611 -13.11 4.21 24.01
CA VAL A 611 -11.95 3.38 24.32
C VAL A 611 -10.85 4.19 24.99
N LEU A 612 -10.49 5.33 24.40
CA LEU A 612 -9.41 6.20 24.90
C LEU A 612 -9.76 6.73 26.29
N LYS A 613 -11.01 7.14 26.49
CA LYS A 613 -11.53 7.58 27.78
C LYS A 613 -11.38 6.50 28.85
N VAL A 614 -11.77 5.26 28.56
CA VAL A 614 -11.61 4.14 29.50
C VAL A 614 -10.14 3.90 29.81
N LYS A 615 -9.25 3.88 28.81
CA LYS A 615 -7.82 3.67 29.03
C LYS A 615 -7.20 4.74 29.93
N LEU A 616 -7.57 6.01 29.79
CA LEU A 616 -7.10 7.06 30.70
C LEU A 616 -7.65 6.94 32.12
N LEU A 617 -8.93 6.58 32.28
CA LEU A 617 -9.49 6.30 33.62
C LEU A 617 -8.71 5.17 34.30
N LEU A 618 -8.31 4.14 33.54
CA LEU A 618 -7.50 3.03 34.04
C LEU A 618 -6.08 3.47 34.40
N LEU A 619 -5.42 4.26 33.55
CA LEU A 619 -4.11 4.83 33.84
C LEU A 619 -4.14 5.72 35.09
N LYS A 620 -5.19 6.53 35.26
CA LYS A 620 -5.39 7.35 36.46
C LYS A 620 -5.56 6.50 37.72
N ALA A 621 -6.34 5.42 37.64
CA ALA A 621 -6.50 4.47 38.75
C ALA A 621 -5.17 3.76 39.08
N PHE A 622 -4.41 3.37 38.06
CA PHE A 622 -3.09 2.75 38.21
C PHE A 622 -2.06 3.69 38.86
N LEU A 623 -2.00 4.97 38.46
CA LEU A 623 -1.12 5.95 39.09
C LEU A 623 -1.50 6.19 40.57
N LEU A 624 -2.79 6.20 40.90
CA LEU A 624 -3.26 6.33 42.29
C LEU A 624 -2.86 5.13 43.16
N ASP A 625 -2.85 3.94 42.58
CA ASP A 625 -2.33 2.73 43.21
C ASP A 625 -0.83 2.84 43.46
N LYS A 626 -0.04 3.29 42.47
CA LYS A 626 1.41 3.52 42.65
C LYS A 626 1.74 4.58 43.71
N CYS A 627 0.88 5.56 43.93
CA CYS A 627 0.98 6.50 45.06
C CYS A 627 0.63 5.90 46.43
N GLY A 628 0.23 4.63 46.50
CA GLY A 628 -0.24 3.98 47.73
C GLY A 628 -1.63 4.45 48.19
N ARG A 629 -2.42 5.08 47.30
CA ARG A 629 -3.78 5.56 47.60
C ARG A 629 -4.84 4.95 46.66
N PRO A 630 -4.94 3.61 46.58
CA PRO A 630 -5.86 2.93 45.66
C PRO A 630 -7.34 3.30 45.91
N GLN A 631 -7.72 3.54 47.17
CA GLN A 631 -9.09 3.88 47.56
C GLN A 631 -9.64 5.14 46.85
N ARG A 632 -8.79 6.13 46.57
CA ARG A 632 -9.18 7.35 45.85
C ARG A 632 -9.56 7.06 44.38
N GLY A 633 -9.08 5.94 43.84
CA GLY A 633 -9.36 5.49 42.47
C GLY A 633 -10.68 4.73 42.31
N PHE A 634 -11.42 4.44 43.39
CA PHE A 634 -12.62 3.59 43.35
C PHE A 634 -13.68 4.10 42.37
N THR A 635 -14.05 5.37 42.46
CA THR A 635 -15.04 5.97 41.54
C THR A 635 -14.57 5.94 40.09
N THR A 636 -13.27 6.19 39.85
CA THR A 636 -12.66 6.14 38.52
C THR A 636 -12.70 4.73 37.94
N ALA A 637 -12.33 3.72 38.73
CA ALA A 637 -12.34 2.32 38.34
C ALA A 637 -13.78 1.82 38.06
N MET A 638 -14.75 2.15 38.92
CA MET A 638 -16.15 1.79 38.73
C MET A 638 -16.76 2.44 37.48
N ARG A 639 -16.42 3.70 37.20
CA ARG A 639 -16.80 4.36 35.94
C ARG A 639 -16.21 3.63 34.73
N ALA A 640 -14.94 3.23 34.80
CA ALA A 640 -14.30 2.45 33.73
C ALA A 640 -15.00 1.09 33.52
N VAL A 641 -15.41 0.40 34.59
CA VAL A 641 -16.19 -0.85 34.51
C VAL A 641 -17.53 -0.63 33.81
N SER A 642 -18.31 0.36 34.26
CA SER A 642 -19.65 0.64 33.71
C SER A 642 -19.60 0.97 32.21
N ILE A 643 -18.67 1.83 31.80
CA ILE A 643 -18.51 2.21 30.40
C ILE A 643 -18.00 1.01 29.57
N SER A 644 -17.01 0.27 30.07
CA SER A 644 -16.48 -0.90 29.35
C SER A 644 -17.52 -2.00 29.16
N TRP A 645 -18.37 -2.22 30.17
CA TRP A 645 -19.47 -3.18 30.09
C TRP A 645 -20.51 -2.76 29.05
N GLY A 646 -20.96 -1.49 29.09
CA GLY A 646 -21.94 -0.97 28.14
C GLY A 646 -21.44 -1.01 26.70
N ALA A 647 -20.19 -0.61 26.48
CA ALA A 647 -19.59 -0.51 25.16
C ALA A 647 -18.94 -1.84 24.66
N ARG A 648 -19.01 -2.91 25.46
CA ARG A 648 -18.39 -4.23 25.19
C ARG A 648 -16.89 -4.16 24.89
N LEU A 649 -16.15 -3.43 25.72
CA LEU A 649 -14.68 -3.35 25.71
C LEU A 649 -14.09 -4.42 26.63
N ILE A 650 -13.94 -5.64 26.13
CA ILE A 650 -13.65 -6.80 26.98
C ILE A 650 -12.25 -6.72 27.64
N PRO A 651 -11.15 -6.41 26.92
CA PRO A 651 -9.83 -6.30 27.55
C PRO A 651 -9.78 -5.18 28.62
N CYS A 652 -10.38 -4.02 28.33
CA CYS A 652 -10.43 -2.91 29.29
C CYS A 652 -11.31 -3.23 30.50
N LEU A 653 -12.39 -3.99 30.32
CA LEU A 653 -13.26 -4.43 31.40
C LEU A 653 -12.50 -5.30 32.40
N TRP A 654 -11.71 -6.27 31.91
CA TRP A 654 -10.89 -7.13 32.77
C TRP A 654 -9.82 -6.35 33.52
N HIS A 655 -9.19 -5.38 32.87
CA HIS A 655 -8.25 -4.49 33.54
C HIS A 655 -8.94 -3.62 34.60
N ALA A 656 -10.13 -3.08 34.30
CA ALA A 656 -10.92 -2.29 35.24
C ALA A 656 -11.31 -3.10 36.49
N ILE A 657 -11.76 -4.34 36.30
CA ILE A 657 -12.11 -5.19 37.44
C ILE A 657 -10.85 -5.61 38.22
N GLY A 658 -9.71 -5.83 37.55
CA GLY A 658 -8.42 -6.02 38.22
C GLY A 658 -8.08 -4.86 39.16
N CYS A 659 -8.26 -3.61 38.70
CA CYS A 659 -8.09 -2.42 39.55
C CYS A 659 -9.09 -2.40 40.72
N VAL A 660 -10.36 -2.75 40.50
CA VAL A 660 -11.36 -2.84 41.58
C VAL A 660 -10.96 -3.91 42.60
N SER A 661 -10.51 -5.08 42.16
CA SER A 661 -10.03 -6.15 43.03
C SER A 661 -8.84 -5.70 43.88
N ASN A 662 -7.88 -4.96 43.30
CA ASN A 662 -6.77 -4.38 44.07
C ASN A 662 -7.26 -3.37 45.13
N ILE A 663 -8.26 -2.54 44.79
CA ILE A 663 -8.88 -1.62 45.75
C ILE A 663 -9.58 -2.38 46.88
N LEU A 664 -10.30 -3.47 46.59
CA LEU A 664 -10.92 -4.33 47.60
C LEU A 664 -9.89 -4.99 48.52
N ILE A 665 -8.75 -5.42 47.97
CA ILE A 665 -7.62 -5.94 48.76
C ILE A 665 -7.11 -4.85 49.72
N SER A 666 -6.98 -3.60 49.27
CA SER A 666 -6.59 -2.48 50.14
C SER A 666 -7.60 -2.18 51.26
N LEU A 667 -8.88 -2.50 51.03
CA LEU A 667 -9.97 -2.40 52.02
C LEU A 667 -10.09 -3.64 52.92
N LYS A 668 -9.21 -4.64 52.74
CA LYS A 668 -9.21 -5.93 53.45
C LYS A 668 -10.39 -6.86 53.13
N GLU A 669 -11.09 -6.60 52.03
CA GLU A 669 -12.17 -7.45 51.50
C GLU A 669 -11.62 -8.51 50.54
N PHE A 670 -10.76 -9.39 51.08
CA PHE A 670 -10.02 -10.38 50.29
C PHE A 670 -10.90 -11.47 49.66
N GLU A 671 -12.02 -11.83 50.30
CA GLU A 671 -12.91 -12.88 49.80
C GLU A 671 -13.63 -12.42 48.53
N ALA A 672 -14.21 -11.22 48.55
CA ALA A 672 -14.82 -10.60 47.38
C ALA A 672 -13.80 -10.41 46.24
N ALA A 673 -12.59 -9.95 46.55
CA ALA A 673 -11.53 -9.81 45.56
C ALA A 673 -11.14 -11.15 44.92
N SER A 674 -11.00 -12.22 45.71
CA SER A 674 -10.66 -13.56 45.23
C SER A 674 -11.77 -14.13 44.32
N GLN A 675 -13.04 -14.00 44.71
CA GLN A 675 -14.17 -14.46 43.90
C GLN A 675 -14.24 -13.76 42.54
N LEU A 676 -14.05 -12.43 42.51
CA LEU A 676 -14.03 -11.66 41.26
C LEU A 676 -12.87 -12.08 40.36
N LEU A 677 -11.66 -12.22 40.92
CA LEU A 677 -10.47 -12.59 40.15
C LEU A 677 -10.57 -14.01 39.57
N LEU A 678 -11.05 -14.97 40.34
CA LEU A 678 -11.24 -16.35 39.88
C LEU A 678 -12.25 -16.45 38.73
N ALA A 679 -13.28 -15.60 38.72
CA ALA A 679 -14.25 -15.55 37.61
C ALA A 679 -13.67 -14.96 36.31
N ILE A 680 -12.70 -14.05 36.42
CA ILE A 680 -12.23 -13.22 35.30
C ILE A 680 -10.96 -13.78 34.66
N ILE A 681 -10.07 -14.38 35.45
CA ILE A 681 -8.79 -14.88 34.95
C ILE A 681 -8.94 -15.77 33.70
N PRO A 682 -9.85 -16.77 33.63
CA PRO A 682 -10.03 -17.57 32.43
C PRO A 682 -10.37 -16.74 31.19
N ARG A 683 -11.21 -15.70 31.35
CA ARG A 683 -11.60 -14.79 30.27
C ARG A 683 -10.49 -13.82 29.86
N SER A 684 -9.62 -13.45 30.80
CA SER A 684 -8.44 -12.63 30.48
C SER A 684 -7.39 -13.41 29.68
N LEU A 685 -7.29 -14.72 29.90
CA LEU A 685 -6.38 -15.59 29.15
C LEU A 685 -6.82 -15.75 27.69
N GLU A 686 -8.13 -15.75 27.42
CA GLU A 686 -8.68 -15.73 26.05
C GLU A 686 -8.24 -14.49 25.26
N CYS A 687 -7.96 -13.36 25.93
CA CYS A 687 -7.48 -12.13 25.30
C CYS A 687 -6.00 -12.17 24.89
N GLU A 688 -5.23 -13.18 25.33
CA GLU A 688 -3.79 -13.35 25.09
C GLU A 688 -2.94 -12.10 25.42
N THR A 689 -3.40 -11.27 26.36
CA THR A 689 -2.63 -10.13 26.87
C THR A 689 -1.90 -10.56 28.13
N GLU A 690 -0.64 -10.96 27.97
CA GLU A 690 0.17 -11.56 29.04
C GLU A 690 0.41 -10.61 30.22
N SER A 691 0.59 -9.32 29.95
CA SER A 691 0.75 -8.30 31.00
C SER A 691 -0.47 -8.16 31.90
N LEU A 692 -1.68 -8.28 31.34
CA LEU A 692 -2.93 -8.23 32.10
C LEU A 692 -3.11 -9.50 32.93
N ALA A 693 -2.89 -10.67 32.33
CA ALA A 693 -2.98 -11.95 33.04
C ALA A 693 -1.99 -11.99 34.21
N ALA A 694 -0.76 -11.50 34.01
CA ALA A 694 0.26 -11.41 35.04
C ALA A 694 -0.20 -10.53 36.23
N GLN A 695 -0.79 -9.36 35.94
CA GLN A 695 -1.33 -8.45 36.96
C GLN A 695 -2.48 -9.09 37.75
N LEU A 696 -3.43 -9.74 37.06
CA LEU A 696 -4.57 -10.40 37.71
C LEU A 696 -4.13 -11.55 38.62
N TYR A 697 -3.16 -12.36 38.20
CA TYR A 697 -2.57 -13.40 39.05
C TYR A 697 -1.80 -12.82 40.25
N SER A 698 -1.11 -11.68 40.07
CA SER A 698 -0.46 -10.97 41.20
C SER A 698 -1.49 -10.51 42.23
N TYR A 699 -2.61 -9.91 41.81
CA TYR A 699 -3.69 -9.51 42.73
C TYR A 699 -4.36 -10.72 43.38
N LEU A 700 -4.48 -11.85 42.68
CA LEU A 700 -5.03 -13.08 43.26
C LEU A 700 -4.10 -13.64 44.35
N ALA A 701 -2.79 -13.55 44.15
CA ALA A 701 -1.82 -13.92 45.17
C ALA A 701 -1.97 -13.04 46.42
N ASP A 702 -2.12 -11.73 46.25
CA ASP A 702 -2.27 -10.78 47.35
C ASP A 702 -3.58 -11.02 48.12
N ALA A 703 -4.69 -11.32 47.42
CA ALA A 703 -5.97 -11.69 48.04
C ALA A 703 -5.85 -12.99 48.85
N ASN A 704 -5.22 -14.03 48.29
CA ASN A 704 -5.02 -15.31 48.99
C ASN A 704 -4.11 -15.16 50.22
N MET A 705 -3.07 -14.33 50.14
CA MET A 705 -2.23 -14.01 51.30
C MET A 705 -2.99 -13.22 52.37
N GLY A 706 -3.87 -12.29 51.96
CA GLY A 706 -4.77 -11.60 52.87
C GLY A 706 -5.73 -12.54 53.61
N LEU A 707 -6.29 -13.55 52.91
CA LEU A 707 -7.09 -14.61 53.52
C LEU A 707 -6.28 -15.47 54.49
N ALA A 708 -5.06 -15.85 54.11
CA ALA A 708 -4.14 -16.58 54.99
C ALA A 708 -3.84 -15.80 56.28
N GLY A 709 -3.76 -14.46 56.20
CA GLY A 709 -3.56 -13.58 57.36
C GLY A 709 -4.77 -13.48 58.29
N LYS A 710 -6.00 -13.73 57.81
CA LYS A 710 -7.21 -13.80 58.65
C LYS A 710 -7.33 -15.13 59.41
N CYS A 711 -6.61 -16.17 58.98
CA CYS A 711 -6.61 -17.48 59.63
C CYS A 711 -5.63 -17.58 60.81
N GLU A 712 -5.94 -18.44 61.77
CA GLU A 712 -5.06 -18.71 62.92
C GLU A 712 -3.66 -19.21 62.53
N SER A 713 -2.67 -18.91 63.36
CA SER A 713 -1.29 -19.37 63.16
C SER A 713 -1.20 -20.90 63.18
N LYS A 714 -0.63 -21.48 62.12
CA LYS A 714 -0.45 -22.94 61.88
C LYS A 714 -1.72 -23.73 61.52
N SER A 715 -2.82 -23.07 61.16
CA SER A 715 -4.01 -23.76 60.63
C SER A 715 -3.73 -24.40 59.25
N ALA A 716 -4.30 -25.58 58.98
CA ALA A 716 -4.24 -26.22 57.67
C ALA A 716 -4.83 -25.33 56.55
N LYS A 717 -5.88 -24.56 56.87
CA LYS A 717 -6.49 -23.59 55.94
C LYS A 717 -5.54 -22.44 55.58
N ARG A 718 -4.74 -21.99 56.54
CA ARG A 718 -3.70 -20.98 56.30
C ARG A 718 -2.66 -21.49 55.31
N LEU A 719 -2.20 -22.74 55.49
CA LEU A 719 -1.26 -23.37 54.58
C LEU A 719 -1.84 -23.52 53.17
N GLU A 720 -3.11 -23.92 53.05
CA GLU A 720 -3.81 -24.01 51.76
C GLU A 720 -3.90 -22.67 51.02
N TYR A 721 -4.23 -21.58 51.70
CA TYR A 721 -4.24 -20.25 51.07
C TYR A 721 -2.83 -19.79 50.68
N MET A 722 -1.80 -20.12 51.46
CA MET A 722 -0.41 -19.81 51.12
C MET A 722 0.09 -20.62 49.91
N THR A 723 -0.29 -21.89 49.78
CA THR A 723 0.05 -22.68 48.57
C THR A 723 -0.67 -22.16 47.34
N LYS A 724 -1.94 -21.78 47.45
CA LYS A 724 -2.70 -21.11 46.36
C LYS A 724 -2.06 -19.78 45.97
N ALA A 725 -1.60 -18.98 46.94
CA ALA A 725 -0.88 -17.75 46.68
C ALA A 725 0.43 -18.01 45.93
N LEU A 726 1.24 -18.98 46.36
CA LEU A 726 2.46 -19.36 45.66
C LEU A 726 2.21 -19.79 44.22
N ALA A 727 1.19 -20.61 43.98
CA ALA A 727 0.81 -21.02 42.62
C ALA A 727 0.41 -19.82 41.75
N ALA A 728 -0.32 -18.84 42.31
CA ALA A 728 -0.67 -17.62 41.61
C ALA A 728 0.56 -16.73 41.31
N VAL A 729 1.50 -16.60 42.26
CA VAL A 729 2.75 -15.87 42.03
C VAL A 729 3.62 -16.56 40.97
N GLN A 730 3.66 -17.90 40.95
CA GLN A 730 4.37 -18.63 39.89
C GLN A 730 3.79 -18.30 38.51
N LYS A 731 2.47 -18.41 38.34
CA LYS A 731 1.82 -18.07 37.06
C LYS A 731 2.04 -16.61 36.67
N SER A 732 1.97 -15.68 37.63
CA SER A 732 2.27 -14.27 37.39
C SER A 732 3.72 -14.07 36.92
N PHE A 733 4.68 -14.77 37.55
CA PHE A 733 6.08 -14.75 37.15
C PHE A 733 6.27 -15.30 35.73
N ASP A 734 5.62 -16.42 35.38
CA ASP A 734 5.75 -17.03 34.05
C ASP A 734 5.27 -16.06 32.96
N HIS A 735 4.16 -15.35 33.19
CA HIS A 735 3.65 -14.32 32.26
C HIS A 735 4.50 -13.04 32.22
N TYR A 736 5.13 -12.63 33.32
CA TYR A 736 6.09 -11.51 33.28
C TYR A 736 7.43 -11.92 32.63
N SER A 737 7.77 -13.21 32.69
CA SER A 737 8.92 -13.78 32.01
C SER A 737 8.71 -13.80 30.51
N SER A 738 7.52 -14.16 30.02
CA SER A 738 7.21 -14.16 28.60
C SER A 738 7.25 -12.74 28.00
N VAL A 739 6.79 -11.72 28.75
CA VAL A 739 6.83 -10.30 28.34
C VAL A 739 8.22 -9.65 28.47
N GLU A 740 9.16 -10.31 29.13
CA GLU A 740 10.50 -9.79 29.49
C GLU A 740 10.48 -8.59 30.49
N ASP A 741 9.46 -8.45 31.35
CA ASP A 741 9.41 -7.35 32.34
C ASP A 741 10.22 -7.66 33.61
N ILE A 742 11.45 -7.16 33.66
CA ILE A 742 12.41 -7.50 34.73
C ILE A 742 11.98 -6.93 36.09
N ASN A 743 11.43 -5.71 36.11
CA ASN A 743 10.97 -5.09 37.35
C ASN A 743 9.85 -5.88 38.01
N MET A 744 8.88 -6.36 37.21
CA MET A 744 7.77 -7.15 37.73
C MET A 744 8.20 -8.57 38.10
N GLN A 745 9.11 -9.18 37.35
CA GLN A 745 9.74 -10.46 37.73
C GLN A 745 10.43 -10.37 39.10
N CYS A 746 11.18 -9.29 39.33
CA CYS A 746 11.82 -9.01 40.61
C CYS A 746 10.77 -8.90 41.74
N GLN A 747 9.66 -8.19 41.51
CA GLN A 747 8.58 -8.11 42.50
C GLN A 747 7.98 -9.49 42.82
N MET A 748 7.77 -10.34 41.80
CA MET A 748 7.22 -11.69 42.00
C MET A 748 8.20 -12.60 42.75
N MET A 749 9.49 -12.52 42.48
CA MET A 749 10.52 -13.26 43.22
C MET A 749 10.59 -12.82 44.69
N ALA A 750 10.47 -11.52 44.95
CA ALA A 750 10.38 -11.01 46.32
C ALA A 750 9.13 -11.54 47.05
N LYS A 751 7.97 -11.57 46.36
CA LYS A 751 6.74 -12.18 46.91
C LYS A 751 6.95 -13.68 47.23
N LYS A 752 7.57 -14.45 46.34
CA LYS A 752 7.88 -15.89 46.59
C LYS A 752 8.78 -16.08 47.81
N ALA A 753 9.88 -15.34 47.90
CA ALA A 753 10.81 -15.42 49.02
C ALA A 753 10.11 -15.12 50.36
N MET A 754 9.22 -14.11 50.37
CA MET A 754 8.46 -13.76 51.57
C MET A 754 7.44 -14.85 51.95
N ILE A 755 6.72 -15.43 50.98
CA ILE A 755 5.78 -16.52 51.28
C ILE A 755 6.52 -17.74 51.83
N MET A 756 7.67 -18.11 51.26
CA MET A 756 8.48 -19.24 51.75
C MET A 756 9.02 -19.01 53.17
N LYS A 757 9.52 -17.80 53.45
CA LYS A 757 9.92 -17.41 54.80
C LYS A 757 8.76 -17.50 55.79
N LEU A 758 7.55 -17.13 55.38
CA LEU A 758 6.34 -17.26 56.21
C LEU A 758 5.88 -18.71 56.40
N THR A 759 6.16 -19.61 55.45
CA THR A 759 5.91 -21.06 55.60
C THR A 759 6.94 -21.75 56.49
N GLY A 760 8.10 -21.12 56.73
CA GLY A 760 9.19 -21.67 57.55
C GLY A 760 10.32 -22.33 56.76
N ASP A 761 10.25 -22.34 55.43
CA ASP A 761 11.31 -22.86 54.56
C ASP A 761 12.33 -21.76 54.24
N MET A 762 13.37 -21.67 55.07
CA MET A 762 14.40 -20.63 54.97
C MET A 762 15.38 -20.89 53.82
N VAL A 763 15.51 -22.14 53.36
CA VAL A 763 16.43 -22.51 52.27
C VAL A 763 15.85 -22.02 50.95
N LEU A 764 14.61 -22.40 50.64
CA LEU A 764 13.94 -21.91 49.43
C LEU A 764 13.75 -20.40 49.42
N ALA A 765 13.54 -19.79 50.59
CA ALA A 765 13.47 -18.33 50.70
C ALA A 765 14.82 -17.65 50.34
N ALA A 766 15.96 -18.24 50.75
CA ALA A 766 17.28 -17.75 50.40
C ALA A 766 17.56 -17.92 48.90
N ASP A 767 17.16 -19.04 48.31
CA ASP A 767 17.32 -19.31 46.87
C ASP A 767 16.53 -18.30 46.03
N TYR A 768 15.27 -18.01 46.38
CA TYR A 768 14.48 -16.98 45.69
C TYR A 768 15.04 -15.57 45.89
N ALA A 769 15.61 -15.26 47.06
CA ALA A 769 16.30 -14.00 47.28
C ALA A 769 17.59 -13.88 46.45
N ALA A 770 18.33 -14.97 46.27
CA ALA A 770 19.48 -15.02 45.38
C ALA A 770 19.06 -14.83 43.91
N ALA A 771 17.98 -15.48 43.48
CA ALA A 771 17.41 -15.32 42.14
C ALA A 771 16.92 -13.89 41.87
N TYR A 772 16.38 -13.21 42.88
CA TYR A 772 16.04 -11.78 42.81
C TYR A 772 17.29 -10.92 42.52
N VAL A 773 18.39 -11.18 43.24
CA VAL A 773 19.65 -10.43 43.05
C VAL A 773 20.25 -10.70 41.67
N SER A 774 20.20 -11.94 41.17
CA SER A 774 20.69 -12.24 39.82
C SER A 774 19.87 -11.54 38.75
N LEU A 775 18.54 -11.51 38.86
CA LEU A 775 17.67 -10.80 37.92
C LEU A 775 17.94 -9.28 37.89
N ARG A 776 18.24 -8.70 39.04
CA ARG A 776 18.62 -7.29 39.12
C ARG A 776 19.96 -7.01 38.44
N LYS A 777 20.96 -7.88 38.64
CA LYS A 777 22.26 -7.78 37.95
C LYS A 777 22.12 -7.92 36.43
N THR A 778 21.24 -8.82 35.96
CA THR A 778 20.97 -8.94 34.52
C THR A 778 20.25 -7.71 33.96
N ALA A 779 19.39 -7.05 34.74
CA ALA A 779 18.78 -5.77 34.34
C ALA A 779 19.85 -4.69 34.15
N GLU A 780 20.80 -4.61 35.08
CA GLU A 780 21.91 -3.65 35.03
C GLU A 780 22.83 -3.92 33.83
N SER A 781 23.13 -5.19 33.50
CA SER A 781 23.92 -5.50 32.29
C SER A 781 23.19 -5.16 31.00
N LEU A 782 21.90 -5.48 30.89
CA LEU A 782 21.08 -5.16 29.70
C LEU A 782 20.91 -3.65 29.48
N SER A 783 21.01 -2.85 30.55
CA SER A 783 21.00 -1.39 30.45
C SER A 783 22.30 -0.78 29.89
N LEU A 784 23.42 -1.53 29.93
CA LEU A 784 24.75 -1.08 29.50
C LEU A 784 25.09 -1.48 28.06
N ASP A 785 24.46 -2.53 27.52
CA ASP A 785 24.76 -3.10 26.19
C ASP A 785 23.92 -2.52 25.04
N GLY A 786 23.09 -1.49 25.28
CA GLY A 786 22.25 -0.81 24.27
C GLY A 786 22.49 0.69 24.23
#